data_AF-A6DNV3-F1
#
_entry.id   AF-A6DNV3-F1
#
_cell.length_a   1.000
_cell.length_b   1.000
_cell.length_c   1.000
_cell.angle_alpha   90.00
_cell.angle_beta   90.00
_cell.angle_gamma   90.00
#
_symmetry.space_group_name_H-M   'P 1'
#
loop_
_entity.id
_entity.type
_entity.pdbx_description
1 polymer ?
#
loop_
_entity_poly.entity_id
_entity_poly.type
_entity_poly.pdbx_seq_one_letter_code
_entity_poly.pdbx_strand_id
1 'polypeptide(L)'
;MSSDQVAHRARKLIDLFEDNEDEVIDGELPPLYQELLENNQRYSDEKFVAEGGMKRISQVYDHLTKRHVAMARLIKRASQELYDPFIREAHLTALLTHPNIIPVYDVGIGPMGAPFFTMELKDGDSLKKIIYELKSGNKKYTQAFSQEVLLNIFLKVCDAIAYSHSHKVIHLDLKPDNIQVGSFGEVLVCDWGLGKIVGTKDYDSFDGLLFNPDFLNNVTQGGEVKGTPGFMAPEQIHKNDEIAEAADIYSLGCLLYALLFYASPFDSSSSDDTLKNNLESNFSFPNSSLVSNGLKSIINKAMKPNSYERYQSVDLIRQDIQKYLLGFSPSADNPSFWRQSKLLYKRNKAKCHIALAFIIIIAVLTTVYFFKIEERRKEAEAARDLAQSKQEQIQAEKERTDKALSLLKKEREWRNSVIQDHSNRLESDVLTYLYHSSLDKDPGEHMKRTFLYLDRLIEADPNNKELYAKRGRANFMMQNFHASKRDFDIAQAKSTKNTEMEILSNKFSKLIDEGEKMPPVMIPEYAQDLVDLQDHYVKYKVLNCFLTKKPSLDEKILFIKSLMAAGNHKWESESFKYHPEVKALEINGEHLNRIGYTFNNPQTRKKVTQTYFHFLNIRYLKVADLRSFPAFFTSLDVPNLDLSLSPVKVTQEILGMNKLKNLILSEKQFKETKKLKIPPGLQISINNF
;
A
#
# COMPACT_ATOMS: atom_id res chain seq x y z
N MET A 1 70.75 11.02 -68.79
CA MET A 1 72.08 11.62 -68.58
C MET A 1 73.08 10.76 -69.32
N SER A 2 73.95 11.35 -70.16
CA SER A 2 74.97 10.57 -70.89
C SER A 2 76.04 10.06 -69.95
N SER A 3 76.68 8.94 -70.30
CA SER A 3 77.80 8.32 -69.57
C SER A 3 78.87 9.35 -69.12
N ASP A 4 79.15 10.33 -69.97
CA ASP A 4 80.16 11.37 -69.70
C ASP A 4 79.74 12.36 -68.60
N GLN A 5 78.44 12.62 -68.43
CA GLN A 5 77.94 13.51 -67.36
C GLN A 5 78.02 12.85 -65.97
N VAL A 6 77.91 11.52 -65.90
CA VAL A 6 78.06 10.76 -64.65
C VAL A 6 79.53 10.65 -64.26
N ALA A 7 80.42 10.42 -65.22
CA ALA A 7 81.87 10.39 -65.00
C ALA A 7 82.44 11.75 -64.55
N HIS A 8 81.94 12.86 -65.11
CA HIS A 8 82.37 14.19 -64.70
C HIS A 8 81.89 14.57 -63.28
N ARG A 9 80.68 14.15 -62.88
CA ARG A 9 80.18 14.33 -61.51
C ARG A 9 80.90 13.44 -60.50
N ALA A 10 81.26 12.21 -60.89
CA ALA A 10 82.03 11.29 -60.06
C ALA A 10 83.46 11.83 -59.81
N ARG A 11 84.14 12.34 -60.84
CA ARG A 11 85.46 12.99 -60.67
C ARG A 11 85.38 14.24 -59.80
N LYS A 12 84.35 15.07 -59.98
CA LYS A 12 84.18 16.26 -59.15
C LYS A 12 83.83 15.94 -57.69
N LEU A 13 83.24 14.77 -57.42
CA LEU A 13 83.03 14.26 -56.06
C LEU A 13 84.32 13.68 -55.47
N ILE A 14 85.10 12.94 -56.27
CA ILE A 14 86.41 12.40 -55.86
C ILE A 14 87.39 13.55 -55.55
N ASP A 15 87.48 14.57 -56.41
CA ASP A 15 88.30 15.78 -56.15
C ASP A 15 87.85 16.53 -54.88
N LEU A 16 86.55 16.50 -54.54
CA LEU A 16 86.01 17.11 -53.32
C LEU A 16 86.34 16.34 -52.03
N PHE A 17 86.64 15.05 -52.15
CA PHE A 17 87.10 14.21 -51.05
C PHE A 17 88.63 14.17 -50.96
N GLU A 18 89.35 14.23 -52.08
CA GLU A 18 90.83 14.24 -52.10
C GLU A 18 91.43 15.58 -51.64
N ASP A 19 90.74 16.71 -51.81
CA ASP A 19 91.22 18.04 -51.35
C ASP A 19 91.08 18.30 -49.84
N ASN A 20 90.54 17.36 -49.04
CA ASN A 20 90.36 17.50 -47.58
C ASN A 20 91.10 16.45 -46.75
N GLU A 21 91.99 15.63 -47.33
CA GLU A 21 92.66 14.55 -46.59
C GLU A 21 93.87 15.01 -45.73
N ASP A 22 94.31 16.26 -45.83
CA ASP A 22 95.53 16.75 -45.14
C ASP A 22 95.31 18.02 -44.26
N GLU A 23 94.13 18.22 -43.65
CA GLU A 23 94.08 19.05 -42.43
C GLU A 23 94.55 18.20 -41.25
N VAL A 24 95.87 18.14 -41.08
CA VAL A 24 96.53 17.64 -39.87
C VAL A 24 95.96 18.39 -38.68
N ILE A 25 95.16 17.71 -37.87
CA ILE A 25 94.70 18.20 -36.56
C ILE A 25 95.96 18.31 -35.68
N ASP A 26 96.58 19.49 -35.68
CA ASP A 26 97.79 19.82 -34.92
C ASP A 26 97.46 20.08 -33.44
N GLY A 27 96.71 19.15 -32.83
CA GLY A 27 96.31 19.15 -31.44
C GLY A 27 96.35 17.73 -30.89
N GLU A 28 96.79 17.58 -29.63
CA GLU A 28 96.80 16.28 -28.95
C GLU A 28 95.43 15.60 -29.12
N LEU A 29 95.44 14.43 -29.77
CA LEU A 29 94.23 13.66 -29.96
C LEU A 29 93.62 13.32 -28.60
N PRO A 30 92.28 13.34 -28.45
CA PRO A 30 91.65 12.91 -27.21
C PRO A 30 92.10 11.50 -26.83
N PRO A 31 92.38 11.22 -25.54
CA PRO A 31 93.07 9.99 -25.12
C PRO A 31 92.32 8.71 -25.52
N LEU A 32 90.98 8.69 -25.46
CA LEU A 32 90.18 7.55 -25.89
C LEU A 32 90.21 7.32 -27.41
N TYR A 33 90.34 8.40 -28.20
CA TYR A 33 90.44 8.31 -29.66
C TYR A 33 91.83 7.81 -30.07
N GLN A 34 92.87 8.32 -29.43
CA GLN A 34 94.25 7.84 -29.64
C GLN A 34 94.39 6.36 -29.26
N GLU A 35 93.80 5.93 -28.14
CA GLU A 35 93.82 4.52 -27.73
C GLU A 35 93.13 3.59 -28.75
N LEU A 36 92.08 4.04 -29.43
CA LEU A 36 91.43 3.25 -30.50
C LEU A 36 92.31 3.14 -31.76
N LEU A 37 93.10 4.17 -32.09
CA LEU A 37 94.01 4.18 -33.23
C LEU A 37 95.25 3.31 -33.01
N GLU A 38 95.80 3.30 -31.79
CA GLU A 38 97.02 2.56 -31.45
C GLU A 38 96.79 1.05 -31.26
N ASN A 39 95.52 0.64 -31.15
CA ASN A 39 95.18 -0.72 -30.78
C ASN A 39 95.17 -1.70 -31.96
N ASN A 40 96.34 -2.26 -32.25
CA ASN A 40 96.54 -3.27 -33.30
C ASN A 40 96.00 -4.67 -32.94
N GLN A 41 95.59 -4.92 -31.70
CA GLN A 41 95.09 -6.20 -31.24
C GLN A 41 93.76 -6.05 -30.50
N ARG A 42 92.65 -6.19 -31.23
CA ARG A 42 91.29 -6.05 -30.66
C ARG A 42 91.01 -6.96 -29.45
N TYR A 43 91.48 -8.21 -29.47
CA TYR A 43 91.16 -9.21 -28.43
C TYR A 43 92.41 -9.75 -27.74
N SER A 44 92.44 -9.74 -26.41
CA SER A 44 93.53 -10.28 -25.56
C SER A 44 93.02 -11.11 -24.37
N ASP A 45 93.94 -11.55 -23.51
CA ASP A 45 93.67 -12.18 -22.21
C ASP A 45 92.76 -13.40 -22.28
N GLU A 46 93.05 -14.25 -23.28
CA GLU A 46 92.25 -15.44 -23.51
C GLU A 46 92.33 -16.42 -22.33
N LYS A 47 91.19 -16.65 -21.70
CA LYS A 47 91.01 -17.63 -20.63
C LYS A 47 89.98 -18.66 -21.05
N PHE A 48 90.36 -19.93 -21.01
CA PHE A 48 89.46 -21.04 -21.35
C PHE A 48 88.23 -21.07 -20.45
N VAL A 49 87.04 -21.25 -21.05
CA VAL A 49 85.75 -21.36 -20.33
C VAL A 49 85.17 -22.77 -20.52
N ALA A 50 84.98 -23.19 -21.77
CA ALA A 50 84.37 -24.48 -22.09
C ALA A 50 84.79 -24.98 -23.48
N GLU A 51 84.66 -26.28 -23.70
CA GLU A 51 84.85 -26.93 -25.01
C GLU A 51 83.74 -27.96 -25.21
N GLY A 52 83.11 -27.98 -26.38
CA GLY A 52 81.99 -28.87 -26.67
C GLY A 52 81.55 -28.82 -28.13
N GLY A 53 81.13 -29.96 -28.67
CA GLY A 53 80.77 -30.08 -30.08
C GLY A 53 81.94 -29.68 -30.99
N MET A 54 81.70 -28.73 -31.90
CA MET A 54 82.72 -28.20 -32.80
C MET A 54 83.50 -27.00 -32.25
N LYS A 55 83.18 -26.52 -31.02
CA LYS A 55 83.61 -25.20 -30.53
C LYS A 55 84.39 -25.24 -29.24
N ARG A 56 85.30 -24.27 -29.14
CA ARG A 56 86.01 -23.87 -27.93
C ARG A 56 85.58 -22.45 -27.57
N ILE A 57 85.08 -22.27 -26.35
CA ILE A 57 84.67 -20.99 -25.81
C ILE A 57 85.74 -20.51 -24.82
N SER A 58 86.24 -19.30 -25.05
CA SER A 58 87.18 -18.62 -24.15
C SER A 58 86.66 -17.24 -23.80
N GLN A 59 86.86 -16.80 -22.57
CA GLN A 59 86.74 -15.40 -22.18
C GLN A 59 87.91 -14.64 -22.80
N VAL A 60 87.64 -13.51 -23.43
CA VAL A 60 88.65 -12.57 -23.94
C VAL A 60 88.31 -11.15 -23.50
N TYR A 61 89.29 -10.26 -23.46
CA TYR A 61 89.06 -8.83 -23.28
C TYR A 61 88.97 -8.16 -24.66
N ASP A 62 87.83 -7.51 -24.95
CA ASP A 62 87.66 -6.66 -26.14
C ASP A 62 88.11 -5.24 -25.82
N HIS A 63 89.25 -4.86 -26.39
CA HIS A 63 89.87 -3.56 -26.15
C HIS A 63 89.15 -2.39 -26.82
N LEU A 64 88.27 -2.63 -27.80
CA LEU A 64 87.47 -1.57 -28.41
C LEU A 64 86.23 -1.25 -27.56
N THR A 65 85.57 -2.29 -27.05
CA THR A 65 84.37 -2.12 -26.19
C THR A 65 84.68 -2.10 -24.69
N LYS A 66 85.96 -2.26 -24.31
CA LYS A 66 86.49 -2.23 -22.93
C LYS A 66 85.78 -3.18 -21.97
N ARG A 67 85.41 -4.38 -22.44
CA ARG A 67 84.70 -5.40 -21.65
C ARG A 67 85.18 -6.81 -21.96
N HIS A 68 84.92 -7.72 -21.03
CA HIS A 68 85.09 -9.14 -21.29
C HIS A 68 83.92 -9.69 -22.11
N VAL A 69 84.24 -10.52 -23.11
CA VAL A 69 83.27 -11.21 -23.96
C VAL A 69 83.63 -12.70 -24.05
N ALA A 70 82.64 -13.53 -24.35
CA ALA A 70 82.88 -14.93 -24.67
C ALA A 70 83.18 -15.03 -26.16
N MET A 71 84.34 -15.59 -26.52
CA MET A 71 84.73 -15.84 -27.89
C MET A 71 84.63 -17.33 -28.21
N ALA A 72 83.81 -17.66 -29.19
CA ALA A 72 83.76 -18.99 -29.77
C ALA A 72 84.78 -19.09 -30.91
N ARG A 73 85.50 -20.20 -30.95
CA ARG A 73 86.35 -20.63 -32.06
C ARG A 73 86.13 -22.10 -32.34
N LEU A 74 86.46 -22.55 -33.54
CA LEU A 74 86.52 -23.98 -33.81
C LEU A 74 87.59 -24.66 -32.94
N ILE A 75 87.33 -25.91 -32.53
CA ILE A 75 88.32 -26.74 -31.83
C ILE A 75 89.60 -26.90 -32.66
N LYS A 76 90.73 -27.13 -32.00
CA LYS A 76 92.01 -27.32 -32.69
C LYS A 76 91.90 -28.50 -33.66
N ARG A 77 92.32 -28.30 -34.92
CA ARG A 77 92.25 -29.28 -36.03
C ARG A 77 90.84 -29.59 -36.56
N ALA A 78 89.86 -28.70 -36.35
CA ALA A 78 88.57 -28.80 -37.05
C ALA A 78 88.75 -28.80 -38.57
N SER A 79 87.95 -29.60 -39.29
CA SER A 79 87.90 -29.59 -40.76
C SER A 79 87.33 -28.27 -41.27
N GLN A 80 87.72 -27.88 -42.48
CA GLN A 80 87.16 -26.69 -43.15
C GLN A 80 85.66 -26.82 -43.42
N GLU A 81 85.14 -28.04 -43.51
CA GLU A 81 83.71 -28.34 -43.65
C GLU A 81 82.87 -27.80 -42.46
N LEU A 82 83.50 -27.53 -41.31
CA LEU A 82 82.83 -26.96 -40.13
C LEU A 82 82.80 -25.43 -40.12
N TYR A 83 83.43 -24.76 -41.08
CA TYR A 83 83.51 -23.29 -41.12
C TYR A 83 82.14 -22.69 -41.40
N ASP A 84 81.45 -23.15 -42.44
CA ASP A 84 80.13 -22.65 -42.80
C ASP A 84 79.08 -22.95 -41.73
N PRO A 85 78.95 -24.18 -41.17
CA PRO A 85 78.06 -24.43 -40.03
C PRO A 85 78.32 -23.51 -38.82
N PHE A 86 79.59 -23.23 -38.53
CA PHE A 86 80.00 -22.37 -37.42
C PHE A 86 79.60 -20.90 -37.65
N ILE A 87 79.86 -20.36 -38.84
CA ILE A 87 79.48 -18.99 -39.22
C ILE A 87 77.95 -18.87 -39.29
N ARG A 88 77.28 -19.87 -39.86
CA ARG A 88 75.82 -19.93 -39.95
C ARG A 88 75.15 -19.82 -38.59
N GLU A 89 75.66 -20.50 -37.57
CA GLU A 89 75.12 -20.38 -36.22
C GLU A 89 75.28 -18.96 -35.66
N ALA A 90 76.45 -18.34 -35.86
CA ALA A 90 76.70 -16.98 -35.41
C ALA A 90 75.72 -16.00 -36.05
N HIS A 91 75.50 -16.12 -37.37
CA HIS A 91 74.54 -15.31 -38.10
C HIS A 91 73.09 -15.59 -37.68
N LEU A 92 72.68 -16.86 -37.55
CA LEU A 92 71.34 -17.23 -37.09
C LEU A 92 71.03 -16.64 -35.71
N THR A 93 72.02 -16.67 -34.81
CA THR A 93 71.88 -16.11 -33.48
C THR A 93 71.85 -14.57 -33.53
N ALA A 94 72.69 -13.95 -34.37
CA ALA A 94 72.72 -12.50 -34.57
C ALA A 94 71.41 -11.93 -35.15
N LEU A 95 70.65 -12.72 -35.91
CA LEU A 95 69.32 -12.33 -36.40
C LEU A 95 68.29 -12.16 -35.26
N LEU A 96 68.55 -12.74 -34.09
CA LEU A 96 67.60 -12.79 -32.98
C LEU A 96 68.00 -11.83 -31.87
N THR A 97 67.26 -10.73 -31.73
CA THR A 97 67.48 -9.73 -30.68
C THR A 97 66.41 -9.81 -29.58
N HIS A 98 66.67 -10.62 -28.54
CA HIS A 98 65.73 -10.83 -27.44
C HIS A 98 66.47 -10.96 -26.09
N PRO A 99 65.93 -10.43 -24.97
CA PRO A 99 66.58 -10.51 -23.66
C PRO A 99 66.80 -11.92 -23.11
N ASN A 100 66.17 -12.94 -23.71
CA ASN A 100 66.34 -14.34 -23.36
C ASN A 100 67.08 -15.18 -24.42
N ILE A 101 67.75 -14.53 -25.38
CA ILE A 101 68.62 -15.16 -26.37
C ILE A 101 70.00 -14.55 -26.23
N ILE A 102 71.05 -15.39 -26.27
CA ILE A 102 72.42 -14.92 -26.15
C ILE A 102 72.77 -13.97 -27.32
N PRO A 103 73.16 -12.70 -27.08
CA PRO A 103 73.48 -11.79 -28.17
C PRO A 103 74.88 -12.06 -28.71
N VAL A 104 75.01 -12.09 -30.04
CA VAL A 104 76.29 -12.09 -30.76
C VAL A 104 76.73 -10.64 -30.98
N TYR A 105 77.99 -10.35 -30.66
CA TYR A 105 78.57 -9.00 -30.75
C TYR A 105 79.46 -8.78 -31.98
N ASP A 106 80.16 -9.83 -32.44
CA ASP A 106 81.13 -9.73 -33.54
C ASP A 106 81.27 -11.08 -34.23
N VAL A 107 81.49 -11.08 -35.53
CA VAL A 107 81.86 -12.26 -36.33
C VAL A 107 83.05 -11.88 -37.19
N GLY A 108 84.09 -12.72 -37.22
CA GLY A 108 85.29 -12.39 -37.95
C GLY A 108 86.19 -13.59 -38.23
N ILE A 109 87.29 -13.31 -38.93
CA ILE A 109 88.32 -14.30 -39.25
C ILE A 109 89.56 -13.97 -38.41
N GLY A 110 90.04 -14.95 -37.65
CA GLY A 110 91.23 -14.79 -36.82
C GLY A 110 92.52 -14.73 -37.67
N PRO A 111 93.67 -14.39 -37.06
CA PRO A 111 94.95 -14.25 -37.77
C PRO A 111 95.43 -15.51 -38.52
N MET A 112 94.92 -16.69 -38.14
CA MET A 112 95.24 -17.99 -38.75
C MET A 112 94.18 -18.45 -39.77
N GLY A 113 93.27 -17.58 -40.19
CA GLY A 113 92.22 -17.89 -41.19
C GLY A 113 91.00 -18.64 -40.66
N ALA A 114 90.97 -19.01 -39.37
CA ALA A 114 89.83 -19.69 -38.75
C ALA A 114 88.74 -18.69 -38.31
N PRO A 115 87.45 -18.98 -38.51
CA PRO A 115 86.36 -18.12 -38.07
C PRO A 115 86.26 -18.07 -36.54
N PHE A 116 85.81 -16.93 -36.04
CA PHE A 116 85.41 -16.72 -34.66
C PHE A 116 84.15 -15.87 -34.61
N PHE A 117 83.43 -15.95 -33.50
CA PHE A 117 82.45 -14.94 -33.15
C PHE A 117 82.51 -14.66 -31.65
N THR A 118 82.09 -13.47 -31.24
CA THR A 118 81.99 -13.08 -29.83
C THR A 118 80.54 -12.89 -29.42
N MET A 119 80.24 -13.18 -28.16
CA MET A 119 78.91 -13.08 -27.57
C MET A 119 79.02 -12.63 -26.11
N GLU A 120 77.87 -12.38 -25.48
CA GLU A 120 77.83 -12.06 -24.04
C GLU A 120 78.57 -13.12 -23.22
N LEU A 121 79.49 -12.67 -22.37
CA LEU A 121 80.09 -13.53 -21.35
C LEU A 121 79.11 -13.62 -20.18
N LYS A 122 78.47 -14.79 -20.01
CA LYS A 122 77.51 -14.95 -18.93
C LYS A 122 78.12 -15.55 -17.66
N ASP A 123 77.90 -14.87 -16.54
CA ASP A 123 78.10 -15.41 -15.21
C ASP A 123 76.87 -16.21 -14.77
N GLY A 124 77.06 -17.46 -14.36
CA GLY A 124 75.95 -18.33 -13.95
C GLY A 124 76.24 -19.81 -14.17
N ASP A 125 75.22 -20.62 -13.91
CA ASP A 125 75.26 -22.05 -14.18
C ASP A 125 74.34 -22.40 -15.35
N SER A 126 74.72 -23.42 -16.11
CA SER A 126 73.81 -24.02 -17.06
C SER A 126 72.63 -24.68 -16.33
N LEU A 127 71.48 -24.71 -17.01
CA LEU A 127 70.29 -25.34 -16.44
C LEU A 127 70.51 -26.83 -16.17
N LYS A 128 71.35 -27.50 -16.96
CA LYS A 128 71.82 -28.87 -16.67
C LYS A 128 72.50 -28.99 -15.32
N LYS A 129 73.44 -28.09 -15.00
CA LYS A 129 74.14 -28.09 -13.72
C LYS A 129 73.15 -27.83 -12.57
N ILE A 130 72.24 -26.89 -12.75
CA ILE A 130 71.18 -26.62 -11.76
C ILE A 130 70.33 -27.88 -11.51
N ILE A 131 69.86 -28.55 -12.56
CA ILE A 131 69.11 -29.79 -12.46
C ILE A 131 69.91 -30.88 -11.73
N TYR A 132 71.20 -31.03 -12.05
CA TYR A 132 72.08 -32.00 -11.39
C TYR A 132 72.23 -31.73 -9.88
N GLU A 133 72.46 -30.47 -9.51
CA GLU A 133 72.59 -30.07 -8.10
C GLU A 133 71.27 -30.24 -7.32
N LEU A 134 70.13 -29.98 -7.97
CA LEU A 134 68.80 -30.24 -7.41
C LEU A 134 68.56 -31.74 -7.19
N LYS A 135 68.90 -32.59 -8.18
CA LYS A 135 68.83 -34.06 -8.07
C LYS A 135 69.69 -34.58 -6.92
N SER A 136 70.88 -34.03 -6.74
CA SER A 136 71.82 -34.38 -5.66
C SER A 136 71.38 -33.88 -4.28
N GLY A 137 70.30 -33.11 -4.18
CA GLY A 137 69.79 -32.57 -2.92
C GLY A 137 70.64 -31.44 -2.34
N ASN A 138 71.40 -30.72 -3.17
CA ASN A 138 72.23 -29.62 -2.72
C ASN A 138 71.34 -28.52 -2.09
N LYS A 139 71.57 -28.22 -0.80
CA LYS A 139 70.76 -27.24 -0.03
C LYS A 139 70.76 -25.84 -0.65
N LYS A 140 71.88 -25.40 -1.22
CA LYS A 140 71.97 -24.07 -1.84
C LYS A 140 71.04 -23.96 -3.04
N TYR A 141 71.02 -24.97 -3.90
CA TYR A 141 70.21 -24.98 -5.11
C TYR A 141 68.73 -25.25 -4.80
N THR A 142 68.42 -26.18 -3.89
CA THR A 142 67.03 -26.47 -3.50
C THR A 142 66.33 -25.29 -2.83
N GLN A 143 67.07 -24.40 -2.15
CA GLN A 143 66.53 -23.14 -1.61
C GLN A 143 66.37 -22.06 -2.68
N ALA A 144 67.34 -21.95 -3.61
CA ALA A 144 67.33 -20.92 -4.65
C ALA A 144 66.33 -21.20 -5.78
N PHE A 145 66.15 -22.48 -6.13
CA PHE A 145 65.35 -22.90 -7.29
C PHE A 145 64.12 -23.69 -6.83
N SER A 146 63.16 -22.97 -6.26
CA SER A 146 61.83 -23.54 -5.98
C SER A 146 61.12 -23.92 -7.29
N GLN A 147 60.10 -24.77 -7.22
CA GLN A 147 59.31 -25.15 -8.41
C GLN A 147 58.76 -23.92 -9.15
N GLU A 148 58.35 -22.87 -8.43
CA GLU A 148 57.87 -21.62 -9.04
C GLU A 148 59.00 -20.89 -9.80
N VAL A 149 60.21 -20.84 -9.23
CA VAL A 149 61.38 -20.26 -9.92
C VAL A 149 61.71 -21.04 -11.19
N LEU A 150 61.70 -22.38 -11.13
CA LEU A 150 61.96 -23.22 -12.30
C LEU A 150 60.91 -23.02 -13.40
N LEU A 151 59.63 -22.86 -13.04
CA LEU A 151 58.56 -22.56 -13.99
C LEU A 151 58.72 -21.15 -14.59
N ASN A 152 59.19 -20.17 -13.82
CA ASN A 152 59.50 -18.84 -14.35
C ASN A 152 60.72 -18.86 -15.30
N ILE A 153 61.74 -19.68 -15.03
CA ILE A 153 62.85 -19.93 -15.96
C ILE A 153 62.30 -20.53 -17.26
N PHE A 154 61.43 -21.53 -17.16
CA PHE A 154 60.77 -22.15 -18.31
C PHE A 154 59.98 -21.13 -19.14
N LEU A 155 59.22 -20.24 -18.50
CA LEU A 155 58.48 -19.18 -19.19
C LEU A 155 59.40 -18.25 -19.99
N LYS A 156 60.57 -17.88 -19.45
CA LYS A 156 61.57 -17.07 -20.18
C LYS A 156 62.17 -17.79 -21.38
N VAL A 157 62.35 -19.12 -21.28
CA VAL A 157 62.73 -19.95 -22.44
C VAL A 157 61.61 -19.95 -23.48
N CYS A 158 60.35 -20.10 -23.06
CA CYS A 158 59.21 -19.97 -23.96
C CYS A 158 59.18 -18.60 -24.65
N ASP A 159 59.49 -17.50 -23.96
CA ASP A 159 59.54 -16.17 -24.55
C ASP A 159 60.62 -16.08 -25.65
N ALA A 160 61.80 -16.65 -25.42
CA ALA A 160 62.86 -16.75 -26.44
C ALA A 160 62.43 -17.55 -27.68
N ILE A 161 61.84 -18.73 -27.48
CA ILE A 161 61.44 -19.60 -28.61
C ILE A 161 60.22 -19.03 -29.34
N ALA A 162 59.25 -18.44 -28.63
CA ALA A 162 58.14 -17.74 -29.27
C ALA A 162 58.63 -16.57 -30.13
N TYR A 163 59.62 -15.81 -29.63
CA TYR A 163 60.27 -14.75 -30.39
C TYR A 163 60.99 -15.31 -31.63
N SER A 164 61.75 -16.40 -31.52
CA SER A 164 62.43 -16.99 -32.68
C SER A 164 61.45 -17.52 -33.72
N HIS A 165 60.35 -18.17 -33.30
CA HIS A 165 59.28 -18.64 -34.19
C HIS A 165 58.60 -17.47 -34.92
N SER A 166 58.42 -16.32 -34.26
CA SER A 166 57.91 -15.11 -34.93
C SER A 166 58.84 -14.58 -36.02
N HIS A 167 60.15 -14.86 -35.93
CA HIS A 167 61.17 -14.59 -36.95
C HIS A 167 61.40 -15.77 -37.88
N LYS A 168 60.53 -16.79 -37.83
CA LYS A 168 60.63 -18.02 -38.62
C LYS A 168 61.88 -18.85 -38.37
N VAL A 169 62.54 -18.65 -37.23
CA VAL A 169 63.70 -19.44 -36.80
C VAL A 169 63.26 -20.47 -35.76
N ILE A 170 63.52 -21.75 -36.05
CA ILE A 170 63.34 -22.86 -35.11
C ILE A 170 64.70 -23.32 -34.56
N HIS A 171 64.75 -23.82 -33.33
CA HIS A 171 65.99 -24.09 -32.60
C HIS A 171 66.52 -25.52 -32.79
N LEU A 172 65.65 -26.54 -32.71
CA LEU A 172 65.93 -27.97 -32.95
C LEU A 172 66.91 -28.70 -32.01
N ASP A 173 67.52 -28.02 -31.04
CA ASP A 173 68.37 -28.65 -30.00
C ASP A 173 68.12 -28.02 -28.61
N LEU A 174 66.85 -27.78 -28.29
CA LEU A 174 66.51 -27.17 -27.01
C LEU A 174 66.65 -28.19 -25.87
N LYS A 175 67.61 -27.95 -24.97
CA LYS A 175 67.94 -28.82 -23.84
C LYS A 175 68.56 -28.03 -22.68
N PRO A 176 68.63 -28.60 -21.46
CA PRO A 176 69.20 -27.91 -20.30
C PRO A 176 70.65 -27.41 -20.46
N ASP A 177 71.47 -28.06 -21.29
CA ASP A 177 72.84 -27.62 -21.58
C ASP A 177 72.88 -26.26 -22.31
N ASN A 178 71.86 -26.00 -23.12
CA ASN A 178 71.77 -24.84 -24.01
C ASN A 178 71.02 -23.67 -23.36
N ILE A 179 70.81 -23.72 -22.03
CA ILE A 179 70.15 -22.66 -21.28
C ILE A 179 71.06 -22.23 -20.14
N GLN A 180 71.44 -20.96 -20.12
CA GLN A 180 72.25 -20.36 -19.06
C GLN A 180 71.34 -19.58 -18.10
N VAL A 181 71.57 -19.73 -16.80
CA VAL A 181 70.84 -19.00 -15.77
C VAL A 181 71.80 -18.15 -14.96
N GLY A 182 71.61 -16.84 -15.05
CA GLY A 182 72.42 -15.84 -14.39
C GLY A 182 72.11 -15.67 -12.90
N SER A 183 73.04 -15.05 -12.18
CA SER A 183 72.91 -14.82 -10.73
C SER A 183 71.77 -13.85 -10.36
N PHE A 184 71.30 -13.02 -11.30
CA PHE A 184 70.22 -12.05 -11.08
C PHE A 184 68.93 -12.45 -11.82
N GLY A 185 68.79 -13.73 -12.15
CA GLY A 185 67.59 -14.30 -12.74
C GLY A 185 67.50 -14.15 -14.25
N GLU A 186 68.57 -13.76 -14.93
CA GLU A 186 68.66 -13.80 -16.39
C GLU A 186 68.59 -15.24 -16.88
N VAL A 187 67.93 -15.46 -18.00
CA VAL A 187 67.81 -16.78 -18.62
C VAL A 187 68.09 -16.60 -20.10
N LEU A 188 69.15 -17.23 -20.60
CA LEU A 188 69.61 -17.08 -21.97
C LEU A 188 69.59 -18.43 -22.68
N VAL A 189 68.86 -18.51 -23.77
CA VAL A 189 68.90 -19.62 -24.73
C VAL A 189 70.12 -19.44 -25.62
N CYS A 190 70.95 -20.47 -25.66
CA CYS A 190 72.25 -20.51 -26.32
C CYS A 190 72.27 -21.64 -27.37
N ASP A 191 73.31 -21.67 -28.20
CA ASP A 191 73.59 -22.74 -29.18
C ASP A 191 72.47 -22.97 -30.21
N TRP A 192 72.53 -22.19 -31.29
CA TRP A 192 71.60 -22.28 -32.43
C TRP A 192 72.14 -23.16 -33.56
N GLY A 193 73.11 -24.05 -33.26
CA GLY A 193 73.88 -24.77 -34.28
C GLY A 193 73.06 -25.70 -35.16
N LEU A 194 71.93 -26.21 -34.67
CA LEU A 194 70.95 -26.99 -35.45
C LEU A 194 69.77 -26.16 -35.95
N GLY A 195 69.68 -24.88 -35.58
CA GLY A 195 68.56 -24.03 -35.93
C GLY A 195 68.40 -23.83 -37.43
N LYS A 196 67.19 -23.54 -37.88
CA LYS A 196 66.89 -23.28 -39.29
C LYS A 196 65.74 -22.29 -39.47
N ILE A 197 65.69 -21.67 -40.65
CA ILE A 197 64.60 -20.78 -41.05
C ILE A 197 63.52 -21.60 -41.77
N VAL A 198 62.24 -21.42 -41.42
CA VAL A 198 61.10 -22.19 -41.96
C VAL A 198 60.03 -21.31 -42.62
N GLY A 199 59.31 -21.83 -43.62
CA GLY A 199 58.04 -21.25 -44.07
C GLY A 199 58.11 -20.08 -45.05
N THR A 200 59.18 -19.93 -45.81
CA THR A 200 59.31 -18.83 -46.79
C THR A 200 59.61 -19.32 -48.19
N LYS A 201 58.64 -19.14 -49.10
CA LYS A 201 58.83 -19.26 -50.56
C LYS A 201 59.57 -18.04 -51.15
N ASP A 202 59.67 -16.94 -50.40
CA ASP A 202 60.25 -15.67 -50.88
C ASP A 202 61.75 -15.50 -50.56
N TYR A 203 62.38 -16.46 -49.86
CA TYR A 203 63.85 -16.52 -49.70
C TYR A 203 64.48 -17.48 -50.73
N ASP A 204 64.04 -17.41 -51.99
CA ASP A 204 64.79 -17.89 -53.16
C ASP A 204 66.02 -16.98 -53.45
N SER A 205 66.29 -16.00 -52.60
CA SER A 205 67.57 -15.28 -52.52
C SER A 205 68.67 -16.18 -51.94
N PHE A 206 69.89 -16.07 -52.46
CA PHE A 206 71.11 -16.77 -52.00
C PHE A 206 71.27 -16.85 -50.47
N ASP A 207 70.80 -15.83 -49.75
CA ASP A 207 70.81 -15.74 -48.28
C ASP A 207 69.95 -16.82 -47.58
N GLY A 208 68.79 -17.22 -48.12
CA GLY A 208 67.91 -18.23 -47.51
C GLY A 208 68.47 -19.65 -47.57
N LEU A 209 69.20 -19.96 -48.64
CA LEU A 209 69.87 -21.25 -48.84
C LEU A 209 71.06 -21.45 -47.90
N LEU A 210 71.77 -20.37 -47.55
CA LEU A 210 72.91 -20.38 -46.63
C LEU A 210 72.52 -20.70 -45.17
N PHE A 211 71.27 -20.44 -44.79
CA PHE A 211 70.78 -20.69 -43.43
C PHE A 211 70.11 -22.05 -43.24
N ASN A 212 69.86 -22.80 -44.32
CA ASN A 212 69.25 -24.12 -44.25
C ASN A 212 70.31 -25.20 -43.97
N PRO A 213 70.24 -25.91 -42.82
CA PRO A 213 71.21 -26.95 -42.50
C PRO A 213 71.20 -28.08 -43.54
N ASP A 214 70.08 -28.34 -44.22
CA ASP A 214 69.94 -29.46 -45.16
C ASP A 214 70.72 -29.23 -46.47
N PHE A 215 71.02 -27.97 -46.83
CA PHE A 215 71.78 -27.64 -48.05
C PHE A 215 73.30 -27.70 -47.82
N LEU A 216 73.78 -27.34 -46.63
CA LEU A 216 75.21 -27.32 -46.28
C LEU A 216 75.66 -28.56 -45.49
N ASN A 217 74.74 -29.33 -44.88
CA ASN A 217 75.03 -30.59 -44.19
C ASN A 217 74.83 -31.84 -45.05
N ASN A 218 74.69 -31.73 -46.38
CA ASN A 218 74.65 -32.88 -47.31
C ASN A 218 75.97 -33.69 -47.38
N VAL A 219 76.86 -33.52 -46.41
CA VAL A 219 78.03 -34.37 -46.18
C VAL A 219 77.95 -34.97 -44.77
N THR A 220 77.02 -35.92 -44.60
CA THR A 220 77.21 -37.04 -43.67
C THR A 220 76.79 -38.30 -44.40
N GLN A 221 77.71 -38.84 -45.21
CA GLN A 221 77.63 -40.21 -45.73
C GLN A 221 77.66 -41.18 -44.54
N GLY A 222 76.51 -41.44 -43.91
CA GLY A 222 76.46 -42.36 -42.76
C GLY A 222 75.12 -42.52 -42.05
N GLY A 223 74.17 -41.60 -42.23
CA GLY A 223 72.86 -41.75 -41.58
C GLY A 223 72.85 -41.56 -40.06
N GLU A 224 73.87 -40.89 -39.50
CA GLU A 224 73.86 -40.47 -38.09
C GLU A 224 72.79 -39.40 -37.83
N VAL A 225 71.96 -39.63 -36.81
CA VAL A 225 70.92 -38.70 -36.35
C VAL A 225 71.60 -37.52 -35.64
N LYS A 226 71.44 -36.29 -36.15
CA LYS A 226 71.98 -35.07 -35.55
C LYS A 226 70.99 -34.49 -34.53
N GLY A 227 71.41 -34.38 -33.27
CA GLY A 227 70.62 -33.83 -32.16
C GLY A 227 70.89 -34.58 -30.85
N THR A 228 70.23 -34.17 -29.76
CA THR A 228 70.35 -34.83 -28.45
C THR A 228 69.18 -35.81 -28.25
N PRO A 229 69.36 -37.15 -28.38
CA PRO A 229 68.26 -38.11 -28.49
C PRO A 229 67.12 -37.90 -27.49
N GLY A 230 67.40 -37.68 -26.21
CA GLY A 230 66.39 -37.49 -25.15
C GLY A 230 65.52 -36.22 -25.22
N PHE A 231 65.77 -35.31 -26.16
CA PHE A 231 65.03 -34.06 -26.34
C PHE A 231 64.52 -33.85 -27.77
N MET A 232 64.84 -34.76 -28.70
CA MET A 232 64.47 -34.65 -30.11
C MET A 232 63.01 -35.03 -30.32
N ALA A 233 62.30 -34.24 -31.13
CA ALA A 233 60.97 -34.61 -31.59
C ALA A 233 61.04 -35.83 -32.55
N PRO A 234 60.04 -36.72 -32.58
CA PRO A 234 60.01 -37.88 -33.47
C PRO A 234 60.26 -37.56 -34.95
N GLU A 235 59.71 -36.44 -35.44
CA GLU A 235 59.91 -35.97 -36.81
C GLU A 235 61.35 -35.52 -37.12
N GLN A 236 62.17 -35.22 -36.11
CA GLN A 236 63.61 -34.94 -36.31
C GLN A 236 64.44 -36.21 -36.50
N ILE A 237 63.90 -37.36 -36.10
CA ILE A 237 64.56 -38.66 -36.23
C ILE A 237 64.20 -39.28 -37.59
N HIS A 238 62.99 -39.05 -38.08
CA HIS A 238 62.55 -39.49 -39.42
C HIS A 238 63.05 -38.56 -40.53
N LYS A 239 63.68 -39.12 -41.56
CA LYS A 239 64.27 -38.35 -42.67
C LYS A 239 63.27 -37.67 -43.63
N ASN A 240 62.00 -38.06 -43.60
CA ASN A 240 61.00 -37.61 -44.58
C ASN A 240 59.90 -36.72 -43.99
N ASP A 241 59.95 -36.43 -42.69
CA ASP A 241 58.92 -35.62 -42.03
C ASP A 241 59.27 -34.13 -42.13
N GLU A 242 58.26 -33.28 -42.38
CA GLU A 242 58.46 -31.84 -42.41
C GLU A 242 58.67 -31.31 -40.98
N ILE A 243 59.91 -30.92 -40.67
CA ILE A 243 60.26 -30.35 -39.37
C ILE A 243 59.81 -28.89 -39.32
N ALA A 244 58.89 -28.59 -38.39
CA ALA A 244 58.30 -27.26 -38.16
C ALA A 244 58.44 -26.81 -36.70
N GLU A 245 57.83 -25.67 -36.36
CA GLU A 245 57.80 -25.06 -35.01
C GLU A 245 57.34 -26.04 -33.90
N ALA A 246 56.51 -27.03 -34.24
CA ALA A 246 56.02 -28.06 -33.33
C ALA A 246 57.13 -28.99 -32.78
N ALA A 247 58.29 -29.07 -33.44
CA ALA A 247 59.45 -29.82 -32.95
C ALA A 247 60.03 -29.16 -31.68
N ASP A 248 60.21 -27.83 -31.69
CA ASP A 248 60.67 -27.09 -30.51
C ASP A 248 59.67 -27.19 -29.35
N ILE A 249 58.37 -27.29 -29.65
CA ILE A 249 57.33 -27.51 -28.62
C ILE A 249 57.48 -28.87 -27.94
N TYR A 250 57.89 -29.90 -28.68
CA TYR A 250 58.22 -31.20 -28.09
C TYR A 250 59.43 -31.08 -27.16
N SER A 251 60.51 -30.45 -27.63
CA SER A 251 61.72 -30.22 -26.83
C SER A 251 61.44 -29.36 -25.59
N LEU A 252 60.54 -28.37 -25.67
CA LEU A 252 60.02 -27.63 -24.52
C LEU A 252 59.27 -28.56 -23.53
N GLY A 253 58.51 -29.53 -24.03
CA GLY A 253 57.90 -30.57 -23.20
C GLY A 253 58.94 -31.41 -22.45
N CYS A 254 59.97 -31.87 -23.14
CA CYS A 254 61.09 -32.61 -22.55
C CYS A 254 61.87 -31.75 -21.53
N LEU A 255 62.08 -30.48 -21.84
CA LEU A 255 62.72 -29.52 -20.92
C LEU A 255 61.90 -29.32 -19.65
N LEU A 256 60.58 -29.14 -19.78
CA LEU A 256 59.67 -29.01 -18.64
C LEU A 256 59.67 -30.28 -17.77
N TYR A 257 59.71 -31.47 -18.40
CA TYR A 257 59.90 -32.73 -17.67
C TYR A 257 61.22 -32.71 -16.90
N ALA A 258 62.33 -32.37 -17.56
CA ALA A 258 63.64 -32.34 -16.94
C ALA A 258 63.73 -31.36 -15.75
N LEU A 259 63.08 -30.22 -15.86
CA LEU A 259 62.99 -29.23 -14.78
C LEU A 259 62.22 -29.75 -13.55
N LEU A 260 61.14 -30.51 -13.76
CA LEU A 260 60.23 -30.91 -12.68
C LEU A 260 60.61 -32.24 -12.03
N PHE A 261 61.26 -33.13 -12.78
CA PHE A 261 61.64 -34.48 -12.31
C PHE A 261 63.15 -34.66 -12.16
N TYR A 262 63.93 -33.64 -12.50
CA TYR A 262 65.39 -33.63 -12.44
C TYR A 262 66.06 -34.78 -13.22
N ALA A 263 65.42 -35.22 -14.30
CA ALA A 263 65.88 -36.32 -15.16
C ALA A 263 65.35 -36.14 -16.59
N SER A 264 66.04 -36.72 -17.57
CA SER A 264 65.53 -36.78 -18.95
C SER A 264 64.29 -37.70 -19.01
N PRO A 265 63.27 -37.38 -19.84
CA PRO A 265 62.07 -38.23 -19.96
C PRO A 265 62.35 -39.65 -20.47
N PHE A 266 63.41 -39.83 -21.26
CA PHE A 266 63.71 -41.10 -21.95
C PHE A 266 65.07 -41.69 -21.54
N ASP A 267 65.54 -41.40 -20.33
CA ASP A 267 66.83 -41.87 -19.82
C ASP A 267 66.87 -43.41 -19.77
N SER A 268 67.60 -44.04 -20.71
CA SER A 268 67.74 -45.50 -20.83
C SER A 268 69.21 -45.91 -20.90
N SER A 269 69.49 -47.19 -20.62
CA SER A 269 70.85 -47.74 -20.59
C SER A 269 71.55 -47.79 -21.97
N SER A 270 70.79 -47.76 -23.07
CA SER A 270 71.34 -47.68 -24.44
C SER A 270 70.76 -46.48 -25.21
N SER A 271 71.56 -45.92 -26.13
CA SER A 271 71.17 -44.82 -27.01
C SER A 271 70.04 -45.19 -27.97
N ASP A 272 70.04 -46.44 -28.44
CA ASP A 272 69.03 -46.96 -29.37
C ASP A 272 67.67 -47.12 -28.67
N ASP A 273 67.67 -47.57 -27.41
CA ASP A 273 66.45 -47.61 -26.59
C ASP A 273 65.92 -46.20 -26.30
N THR A 274 66.82 -45.21 -26.11
CA THR A 274 66.42 -43.81 -25.91
C THR A 274 65.72 -43.30 -27.17
N LEU A 275 66.31 -43.52 -28.35
CA LEU A 275 65.71 -43.11 -29.63
C LEU A 275 64.35 -43.79 -29.87
N LYS A 276 64.25 -45.09 -29.60
CA LYS A 276 62.98 -45.82 -29.72
C LYS A 276 61.90 -45.27 -28.80
N ASN A 277 62.23 -45.02 -27.53
CA ASN A 277 61.28 -44.45 -26.57
C ASN A 277 60.88 -43.00 -26.94
N ASN A 278 61.79 -42.19 -27.50
CA ASN A 278 61.44 -40.87 -28.04
C ASN A 278 60.44 -40.97 -29.18
N LEU A 279 60.69 -41.85 -30.17
CA LEU A 279 59.82 -42.07 -31.33
C LEU A 279 58.39 -42.44 -30.91
N GLU A 280 58.25 -43.33 -29.94
CA GLU A 280 56.95 -43.75 -29.41
C GLU A 280 56.39 -42.76 -28.37
N SER A 281 57.20 -41.77 -27.96
CA SER A 281 56.97 -40.89 -26.79
C SER A 281 56.55 -41.69 -25.54
N ASN A 282 57.21 -42.82 -25.34
CA ASN A 282 56.97 -43.75 -24.24
C ASN A 282 57.81 -43.35 -23.02
N PHE A 283 57.27 -42.44 -22.21
CA PHE A 283 57.85 -42.03 -20.93
C PHE A 283 56.83 -42.22 -19.79
N SER A 284 57.33 -42.25 -18.55
CA SER A 284 56.49 -42.34 -17.37
C SER A 284 56.82 -41.25 -16.36
N PHE A 285 55.83 -40.89 -15.54
CA PHE A 285 56.06 -39.98 -14.42
C PHE A 285 56.43 -40.79 -13.17
N PRO A 286 57.47 -40.41 -12.42
CA PRO A 286 57.79 -41.04 -11.15
C PRO A 286 56.58 -41.01 -10.18
N ASN A 287 56.23 -42.17 -9.63
CA ASN A 287 55.06 -42.36 -8.74
C ASN A 287 55.12 -41.50 -7.46
N SER A 288 56.32 -41.15 -6.99
CA SER A 288 56.58 -40.35 -5.79
C SER A 288 56.58 -38.83 -6.02
N SER A 289 56.29 -38.37 -7.23
CA SER A 289 56.39 -36.95 -7.58
C SER A 289 55.31 -36.09 -6.94
N LEU A 290 55.73 -35.04 -6.22
CA LEU A 290 54.86 -33.95 -5.73
C LEU A 290 54.32 -33.05 -6.85
N VAL A 291 54.76 -33.29 -8.09
CA VAL A 291 54.35 -32.56 -9.29
C VAL A 291 52.87 -32.78 -9.58
N SER A 292 52.14 -31.67 -9.72
CA SER A 292 50.69 -31.70 -9.93
C SER A 292 50.30 -32.36 -11.26
N ASN A 293 49.09 -32.93 -11.30
CA ASN A 293 48.52 -33.48 -12.54
C ASN A 293 48.39 -32.42 -13.65
N GLY A 294 48.20 -31.14 -13.30
CA GLY A 294 48.10 -30.07 -14.30
C GLY A 294 49.38 -29.93 -15.12
N LEU A 295 50.55 -29.93 -14.46
CA LEU A 295 51.86 -29.89 -15.12
C LEU A 295 52.13 -31.17 -15.93
N LYS A 296 51.75 -32.34 -15.39
CA LYS A 296 51.86 -33.62 -16.10
C LYS A 296 51.03 -33.61 -17.41
N SER A 297 49.84 -33.04 -17.39
CA SER A 297 48.99 -32.89 -18.58
C SER A 297 49.62 -31.96 -19.63
N ILE A 298 50.27 -30.86 -19.20
CA ILE A 298 51.01 -29.98 -20.12
C ILE A 298 52.15 -30.74 -20.80
N ILE A 299 52.96 -31.47 -20.03
CA ILE A 299 54.06 -32.29 -20.56
C ILE A 299 53.53 -33.33 -21.56
N ASN A 300 52.51 -34.10 -21.18
CA ASN A 300 51.89 -35.10 -22.05
C ASN A 300 51.38 -34.52 -23.37
N LYS A 301 50.79 -33.31 -23.34
CA LYS A 301 50.30 -32.65 -24.55
C LYS A 301 51.45 -32.16 -25.42
N ALA A 302 52.49 -31.55 -24.83
CA ALA A 302 53.65 -31.06 -25.56
C ALA A 302 54.45 -32.19 -26.22
N MET A 303 54.53 -33.36 -25.57
CA MET A 303 55.31 -34.52 -26.01
C MET A 303 54.48 -35.58 -26.76
N LYS A 304 53.37 -35.20 -27.41
CA LYS A 304 52.62 -36.15 -28.26
C LYS A 304 53.47 -36.58 -29.46
N PRO A 305 53.47 -37.86 -29.88
CA PRO A 305 54.23 -38.28 -31.06
C PRO A 305 53.83 -37.50 -32.31
N ASN A 306 52.52 -37.35 -32.54
CA ASN A 306 51.99 -36.57 -33.64
C ASN A 306 52.05 -35.06 -33.34
N SER A 307 52.74 -34.29 -34.18
CA SER A 307 52.91 -32.84 -34.05
C SER A 307 51.58 -32.08 -34.03
N TYR A 308 50.55 -32.54 -34.76
CA TYR A 308 49.22 -31.92 -34.79
C TYR A 308 48.44 -32.04 -33.46
N GLU A 309 48.79 -33.01 -32.60
CA GLU A 309 48.16 -33.17 -31.28
C GLU A 309 48.82 -32.30 -30.20
N ARG A 310 49.98 -31.70 -30.50
CA ARG A 310 50.71 -30.81 -29.59
C ARG A 310 50.06 -29.43 -29.51
N TYR A 311 50.64 -28.57 -28.68
CA TYR A 311 50.35 -27.15 -28.76
C TYR A 311 50.74 -26.63 -30.14
N GLN A 312 49.89 -25.79 -30.74
CA GLN A 312 50.12 -25.24 -32.08
C GLN A 312 51.03 -24.00 -32.08
N SER A 313 51.35 -23.46 -30.90
CA SER A 313 52.32 -22.40 -30.72
C SER A 313 52.90 -22.43 -29.31
N VAL A 314 54.09 -21.82 -29.14
CA VAL A 314 54.75 -21.68 -27.84
C VAL A 314 53.93 -20.82 -26.87
N ASP A 315 53.16 -19.86 -27.38
CA ASP A 315 52.28 -19.04 -26.54
C ASP A 315 51.23 -19.88 -25.81
N LEU A 316 50.72 -20.96 -26.43
CA LEU A 316 49.68 -21.78 -25.81
C LEU A 316 50.21 -22.61 -24.63
N ILE A 317 51.44 -23.15 -24.72
CA ILE A 317 52.09 -23.81 -23.58
C ILE A 317 52.44 -22.79 -22.49
N ARG A 318 52.92 -21.60 -22.86
CA ARG A 318 53.19 -20.49 -21.92
C ARG A 318 51.93 -20.11 -21.13
N GLN A 319 50.79 -19.94 -21.80
CA GLN A 319 49.51 -19.63 -21.17
C GLN A 319 49.07 -20.71 -20.18
N ASP A 320 49.29 -21.99 -20.49
CA ASP A 320 48.92 -23.09 -19.61
C ASP A 320 49.80 -23.16 -18.35
N ILE A 321 51.09 -22.84 -18.46
CA ILE A 321 51.99 -22.69 -17.31
C ILE A 321 51.59 -21.47 -16.46
N GLN A 322 51.26 -20.34 -17.08
CA GLN A 322 50.77 -19.15 -16.37
C GLN A 322 49.44 -19.42 -15.65
N LYS A 323 48.49 -20.09 -16.29
CA LYS A 323 47.24 -20.55 -15.66
C LYS A 323 47.55 -21.39 -14.43
N TYR A 324 48.48 -22.35 -14.55
CA TYR A 324 48.89 -23.19 -13.42
C TYR A 324 49.46 -22.36 -12.26
N LEU A 325 50.40 -21.45 -12.52
CA LEU A 325 50.99 -20.57 -11.50
C LEU A 325 49.93 -19.69 -10.81
N LEU A 326 48.94 -19.20 -11.56
CA LEU A 326 47.79 -18.44 -11.03
C LEU A 326 46.74 -19.32 -10.33
N GLY A 327 47.00 -20.62 -10.16
CA GLY A 327 46.13 -21.57 -9.48
C GLY A 327 44.89 -22.00 -10.28
N PHE A 328 44.89 -21.79 -11.60
CA PHE A 328 43.90 -22.34 -12.53
C PHE A 328 44.34 -23.71 -13.05
N SER A 329 43.41 -24.46 -13.62
CA SER A 329 43.75 -25.70 -14.32
C SER A 329 44.22 -25.36 -15.74
N PRO A 330 45.33 -25.95 -16.22
CA PRO A 330 45.77 -25.84 -17.60
C PRO A 330 44.72 -26.34 -18.59
N SER A 331 44.67 -25.78 -19.80
CA SER A 331 43.78 -26.26 -20.84
C SER A 331 44.10 -27.70 -21.27
N ALA A 332 45.35 -28.15 -21.15
CA ALA A 332 45.72 -29.56 -21.38
C ALA A 332 45.12 -30.57 -20.37
N ASP A 333 44.69 -30.11 -19.19
CA ASP A 333 44.28 -30.96 -18.08
C ASP A 333 42.79 -31.37 -18.15
N ASN A 334 42.02 -30.89 -19.15
CA ASN A 334 40.58 -31.14 -19.34
C ASN A 334 39.81 -31.26 -18.00
N PRO A 335 39.87 -30.23 -17.14
CA PRO A 335 39.46 -30.36 -15.76
C PRO A 335 37.96 -30.57 -15.60
N SER A 336 37.59 -31.53 -14.75
CA SER A 336 36.21 -31.69 -14.29
C SER A 336 35.72 -30.48 -13.50
N PHE A 337 34.41 -30.27 -13.47
CA PHE A 337 33.75 -29.20 -12.71
C PHE A 337 34.19 -29.14 -11.24
N TRP A 338 34.32 -30.31 -10.59
CA TRP A 338 34.79 -30.42 -9.21
C TRP A 338 36.22 -29.94 -9.02
N ARG A 339 37.11 -30.24 -9.97
CA ARG A 339 38.50 -29.79 -9.93
C ARG A 339 38.58 -28.27 -10.06
N GLN A 340 37.82 -27.69 -10.98
CA GLN A 340 37.74 -26.23 -11.14
C GLN A 340 37.20 -25.56 -9.87
N SER A 341 36.15 -26.13 -9.27
CA SER A 341 35.55 -25.63 -8.01
C SER A 341 36.53 -25.67 -6.84
N LYS A 342 37.31 -26.76 -6.71
CA LYS A 342 38.36 -26.90 -5.69
C LYS A 342 39.48 -25.88 -5.87
N LEU A 343 39.91 -25.62 -7.11
CA LEU A 343 40.91 -24.61 -7.43
C LEU A 343 40.38 -23.19 -7.16
N LEU A 344 39.11 -22.92 -7.51
CA LEU A 344 38.44 -21.65 -7.21
C LEU A 344 38.42 -21.38 -5.70
N TYR A 345 38.05 -22.38 -4.90
CA TYR A 345 38.08 -22.30 -3.44
C TYR A 345 39.50 -22.07 -2.92
N LYS A 346 40.49 -22.83 -3.40
CA LYS A 346 41.89 -22.68 -2.97
C LYS A 346 42.42 -21.26 -3.25
N ARG A 347 42.10 -20.68 -4.40
CA ARG A 347 42.52 -19.31 -4.77
C ARG A 347 41.76 -18.23 -4.00
N ASN A 348 40.49 -18.46 -3.66
CA ASN A 348 39.61 -17.43 -3.11
C ASN A 348 39.05 -17.77 -1.72
N LYS A 349 39.82 -18.46 -0.86
CA LYS A 349 39.36 -18.94 0.46
C LYS A 349 38.60 -17.86 1.24
N ALA A 350 39.16 -16.65 1.35
CA ALA A 350 38.53 -15.54 2.06
C ALA A 350 37.16 -15.15 1.48
N LYS A 351 37.06 -15.02 0.15
CA LYS A 351 35.79 -14.68 -0.52
C LYS A 351 34.75 -15.78 -0.34
N CYS A 352 35.16 -17.05 -0.42
CA CYS A 352 34.27 -18.19 -0.17
C CYS A 352 33.77 -18.20 1.29
N HIS A 353 34.63 -17.90 2.27
CA HIS A 353 34.22 -17.78 3.67
C HIS A 353 33.25 -16.61 3.89
N ILE A 354 33.48 -15.46 3.25
CA ILE A 354 32.56 -14.30 3.31
C ILE A 354 31.19 -14.67 2.71
N ALA A 355 31.16 -15.29 1.54
CA ALA A 355 29.92 -15.73 0.91
C ALA A 355 29.16 -16.74 1.77
N LEU A 356 29.87 -17.70 2.37
CA LEU A 356 29.27 -18.67 3.29
C LEU A 356 28.69 -17.98 4.54
N ALA A 357 29.42 -17.05 5.15
CA ALA A 357 28.92 -16.28 6.28
C ALA A 357 27.66 -15.48 5.91
N PHE A 358 27.62 -14.89 4.72
CA PHE A 358 26.45 -14.17 4.22
C PHE A 358 25.23 -15.08 4.03
N ILE A 359 25.43 -16.28 3.48
CA ILE A 359 24.37 -17.29 3.34
C ILE A 359 23.85 -17.70 4.72
N ILE A 360 24.74 -17.92 5.70
CA ILE A 360 24.35 -18.25 7.08
C ILE A 360 23.55 -17.10 7.71
N ILE A 361 23.98 -15.85 7.54
CA ILE A 361 23.25 -14.67 8.05
C ILE A 361 21.85 -14.59 7.43
N ILE A 362 21.73 -14.76 6.11
CA ILE A 362 20.41 -14.77 5.45
C ILE A 362 19.55 -15.91 6.00
N ALA A 363 20.10 -17.12 6.16
CA ALA A 363 19.37 -18.24 6.72
C ALA A 363 18.86 -17.93 8.13
N VAL A 364 19.72 -17.38 9.00
CA VAL A 364 19.35 -16.98 10.37
C VAL A 364 18.28 -15.88 10.36
N LEU A 365 18.43 -14.83 9.56
CA LEU A 365 17.45 -13.75 9.45
C LEU A 365 16.11 -14.26 8.92
N THR A 366 16.14 -15.15 7.95
CA THR A 366 14.95 -15.79 7.37
C THR A 366 14.24 -16.62 8.44
N THR A 367 14.98 -17.42 9.20
CA THR A 367 14.43 -18.20 10.32
C THR A 367 13.82 -17.30 11.40
N VAL A 368 14.50 -16.23 11.82
CA VAL A 368 13.95 -15.25 12.78
C VAL A 368 12.68 -14.59 12.25
N TYR A 369 12.66 -14.24 10.96
CA TYR A 369 11.49 -13.66 10.32
C TYR A 369 10.29 -14.62 10.34
N PHE A 370 10.50 -15.91 10.02
CA PHE A 370 9.44 -16.92 10.11
C PHE A 370 8.92 -17.10 11.54
N PHE A 371 9.80 -17.14 12.54
CA PHE A 371 9.37 -17.20 13.95
C PHE A 371 8.52 -15.98 14.35
N LYS A 372 8.91 -14.78 13.89
CA LYS A 372 8.17 -13.54 14.18
C LYS A 372 6.82 -13.47 13.48
N ILE A 373 6.70 -14.03 12.26
CA ILE A 373 5.40 -14.18 11.58
C ILE A 373 4.49 -15.09 12.38
N GLU A 374 5.00 -16.23 12.84
CA GLU A 374 4.19 -17.21 13.57
C GLU A 374 3.70 -16.65 14.92
N GLU A 375 4.55 -15.90 15.63
CA GLU A 375 4.16 -15.16 16.84
C GLU A 375 3.06 -14.13 16.55
N ARG A 376 3.23 -13.29 15.53
CA ARG A 376 2.21 -12.30 15.12
C ARG A 376 0.90 -12.95 14.69
N ARG A 377 0.96 -14.11 14.06
CA ARG A 377 -0.22 -14.88 13.67
C ARG A 377 -0.99 -15.35 14.91
N LYS A 378 -0.30 -15.92 15.91
CA LYS A 378 -0.91 -16.32 17.18
C LYS A 378 -1.53 -15.13 17.93
N GLU A 379 -0.83 -13.99 17.98
CA GLU A 379 -1.39 -12.76 18.56
C GLU A 379 -2.65 -12.30 17.82
N ALA A 380 -2.65 -12.34 16.49
CA ALA A 380 -3.79 -11.95 15.67
C ALA A 380 -4.99 -12.91 15.81
N GLU A 381 -4.75 -14.20 15.92
CA GLU A 381 -5.77 -15.22 16.20
C GLU A 381 -6.39 -14.97 17.58
N ALA A 382 -5.57 -14.81 18.63
CA ALA A 382 -6.07 -14.49 19.97
C ALA A 382 -6.85 -13.16 20.03
N ALA A 383 -6.40 -12.13 19.30
CA ALA A 383 -7.10 -10.85 19.21
C ALA A 383 -8.45 -10.97 18.48
N ARG A 384 -8.54 -11.80 17.45
CA ARG A 384 -9.81 -12.09 16.74
C ARG A 384 -10.78 -12.84 17.63
N ASP A 385 -10.32 -13.88 18.34
CA ASP A 385 -11.17 -14.64 19.26
C ASP A 385 -11.72 -13.74 20.38
N LEU A 386 -10.89 -12.87 20.94
CA LEU A 386 -11.32 -11.89 21.92
C LEU A 386 -12.33 -10.88 21.34
N ALA A 387 -12.09 -10.39 20.12
CA ALA A 387 -13.00 -9.46 19.45
C ALA A 387 -14.37 -10.10 19.17
N GLN A 388 -14.39 -11.36 18.72
CA GLN A 388 -15.62 -12.11 18.50
C GLN A 388 -16.39 -12.31 19.80
N SER A 389 -15.71 -12.73 20.88
CA SER A 389 -16.34 -12.89 22.19
C SER A 389 -16.94 -11.58 22.72
N LYS A 390 -16.23 -10.45 22.58
CA LYS A 390 -16.76 -9.13 22.93
C LYS A 390 -17.97 -8.76 22.07
N GLN A 391 -17.95 -9.07 20.78
CA GLN A 391 -19.06 -8.75 19.89
C GLN A 391 -20.31 -9.59 20.20
N GLU A 392 -20.14 -10.86 20.56
CA GLU A 392 -21.22 -11.71 21.05
C GLU A 392 -21.81 -11.18 22.37
N GLN A 393 -20.96 -10.69 23.30
CA GLN A 393 -21.43 -10.04 24.53
C GLN A 393 -22.22 -8.76 24.25
N ILE A 394 -21.71 -7.88 23.37
CA ILE A 394 -22.39 -6.64 22.98
C ILE A 394 -23.73 -6.97 22.32
N GLN A 395 -23.78 -8.00 21.45
CA GLN A 395 -25.02 -8.42 20.79
C GLN A 395 -26.04 -8.97 21.79
N ALA A 396 -25.61 -9.82 22.73
CA ALA A 396 -26.48 -10.35 23.78
C ALA A 396 -27.00 -9.25 24.72
N GLU A 397 -26.16 -8.27 25.07
CA GLU A 397 -26.57 -7.10 25.85
C GLU A 397 -27.58 -6.25 25.07
N LYS A 398 -27.30 -5.99 23.79
CA LYS A 398 -28.21 -5.25 22.91
C LYS A 398 -29.57 -5.93 22.83
N GLU A 399 -29.62 -7.24 22.60
CA GLU A 399 -30.88 -8.01 22.57
C GLU A 399 -31.65 -7.95 23.89
N ARG A 400 -30.96 -8.01 25.04
CA ARG A 400 -31.58 -7.80 26.36
C ARG A 400 -32.17 -6.41 26.49
N THR A 401 -31.42 -5.37 26.08
CA THR A 401 -31.89 -3.98 26.14
C THR A 401 -33.07 -3.73 25.19
N ASP A 402 -33.04 -4.27 23.96
CA ASP A 402 -34.12 -4.14 22.99
C ASP A 402 -35.39 -4.85 23.47
N LYS A 403 -35.25 -6.05 24.06
CA LYS A 403 -36.37 -6.76 24.68
C LYS A 403 -36.98 -5.97 25.83
N ALA A 404 -36.15 -5.42 26.73
CA ALA A 404 -36.61 -4.57 27.83
C ALA A 404 -37.31 -3.30 27.31
N LEU A 405 -36.75 -2.64 26.29
CA LEU A 405 -37.32 -1.46 25.68
C LEU A 405 -38.66 -1.76 25.01
N SER A 406 -38.81 -2.92 24.37
CA SER A 406 -40.06 -3.35 23.73
C SER A 406 -41.18 -3.56 24.76
N LEU A 407 -40.86 -4.11 25.94
CA LEU A 407 -41.81 -4.30 27.04
C LEU A 407 -42.24 -2.94 27.61
N LEU A 408 -41.28 -2.03 27.82
CA LEU A 408 -41.56 -0.66 28.27
C LEU A 408 -42.42 0.12 27.27
N LYS A 409 -42.17 -0.03 25.96
CA LYS A 409 -43.00 0.58 24.92
C LYS A 409 -44.43 0.08 24.96
N LYS A 410 -44.63 -1.24 25.02
CA LYS A 410 -45.98 -1.85 25.12
C LYS A 410 -46.72 -1.39 26.37
N GLU A 411 -46.03 -1.30 27.51
CA GLU A 411 -46.62 -0.79 28.74
C GLU A 411 -47.02 0.68 28.63
N ARG A 412 -46.17 1.52 28.02
CA ARG A 412 -46.47 2.93 27.80
C ARG A 412 -47.65 3.12 26.84
N GLU A 413 -47.70 2.38 25.74
CA GLU A 413 -48.80 2.44 24.77
C GLU A 413 -50.14 2.05 25.40
N TRP A 414 -50.16 0.96 26.17
CA TRP A 414 -51.36 0.53 26.90
C TRP A 414 -51.83 1.58 27.90
N ARG A 415 -50.91 2.12 28.74
CA ARG A 415 -51.24 3.18 29.70
C ARG A 415 -51.84 4.41 29.01
N ASN A 416 -51.23 4.84 27.91
CA ASN A 416 -51.72 6.01 27.17
C ASN A 416 -53.10 5.76 26.53
N SER A 417 -53.37 4.56 26.00
CA SER A 417 -54.69 4.24 25.46
C SER A 417 -55.81 4.25 26.51
N VAL A 418 -55.50 3.80 27.73
CA VAL A 418 -56.47 3.79 28.85
C VAL A 418 -56.77 5.21 29.31
N ILE A 419 -55.76 6.08 29.38
CA ILE A 419 -55.93 7.48 29.76
C ILE A 419 -56.78 8.23 28.71
N GLN A 420 -56.53 8.00 27.42
CA GLN A 420 -57.27 8.68 26.35
C GLN A 420 -58.74 8.26 26.29
N ASP A 421 -59.05 6.96 26.45
CA ASP A 421 -60.45 6.48 26.47
C ASP A 421 -61.23 7.09 27.65
N HIS A 422 -60.59 7.22 28.81
CA HIS A 422 -61.20 7.83 29.98
C HIS A 422 -61.51 9.33 29.76
N SER A 423 -60.57 10.08 29.16
CA SER A 423 -60.76 11.51 28.85
C SER A 423 -61.91 11.74 27.86
N ASN A 424 -62.01 10.92 26.81
CA ASN A 424 -63.06 11.05 25.80
C ASN A 424 -64.46 10.82 26.38
N ARG A 425 -64.62 9.88 27.33
CA ARG A 425 -65.90 9.63 28.01
C ARG A 425 -66.33 10.83 28.86
N LEU A 426 -65.40 11.40 29.63
CA LEU A 426 -65.68 12.57 30.47
C LEU A 426 -66.11 13.79 29.62
N GLU A 427 -65.47 14.02 28.49
CA GLU A 427 -65.80 15.14 27.61
C GLU A 427 -67.20 14.99 26.96
N SER A 428 -67.56 13.76 26.57
CA SER A 428 -68.90 13.45 26.04
C SER A 428 -70.02 13.78 27.05
N ASP A 429 -69.81 13.47 28.34
CA ASP A 429 -70.79 13.75 29.39
C ASP A 429 -70.96 15.27 29.61
N VAL A 430 -69.86 16.03 29.60
CA VAL A 430 -69.88 17.50 29.72
C VAL A 430 -70.64 18.14 28.56
N LEU A 431 -70.39 17.72 27.32
CA LEU A 431 -71.08 18.22 26.14
C LEU A 431 -72.58 17.94 26.19
N THR A 432 -72.95 16.74 26.65
CA THR A 432 -74.35 16.34 26.78
C THR A 432 -75.11 17.30 27.71
N TYR A 433 -74.53 17.68 28.83
CA TYR A 433 -75.23 18.58 29.76
C TYR A 433 -75.23 20.05 29.31
N LEU A 434 -74.10 20.58 28.82
CA LEU A 434 -73.95 21.99 28.45
C LEU A 434 -74.73 22.40 27.20
N TYR A 435 -75.02 21.45 26.32
CA TYR A 435 -75.61 21.74 25.01
C TYR A 435 -76.85 20.90 24.66
N HIS A 436 -77.11 19.79 25.36
CA HIS A 436 -78.02 18.79 24.82
C HIS A 436 -79.15 18.32 25.76
N SER A 437 -78.96 18.31 27.09
CA SER A 437 -80.03 17.88 28.02
C SER A 437 -81.12 18.95 28.14
N SER A 438 -82.32 18.67 27.63
CA SER A 438 -83.44 19.61 27.60
C SER A 438 -84.40 19.53 28.80
N LEU A 439 -84.28 18.51 29.67
CA LEU A 439 -85.22 18.22 30.76
C LEU A 439 -84.52 17.50 31.92
N ASP A 440 -83.71 18.21 32.71
CA ASP A 440 -83.08 17.61 33.90
C ASP A 440 -83.99 17.72 35.12
N LYS A 441 -84.28 16.59 35.75
CA LYS A 441 -85.05 16.51 37.01
C LYS A 441 -84.31 17.15 38.19
N ASP A 442 -82.98 17.26 38.11
CA ASP A 442 -82.13 17.90 39.12
C ASP A 442 -80.98 18.68 38.45
N PRO A 443 -81.20 19.96 38.09
CA PRO A 443 -80.18 20.78 37.45
C PRO A 443 -78.92 20.98 38.29
N GLY A 444 -79.04 20.98 39.62
CA GLY A 444 -77.93 21.24 40.53
C GLY A 444 -76.93 20.09 40.56
N GLU A 445 -77.42 18.86 40.64
CA GLU A 445 -76.56 17.67 40.67
C GLU A 445 -75.80 17.47 39.35
N HIS A 446 -76.43 17.75 38.22
CA HIS A 446 -75.75 17.65 36.92
C HIS A 446 -74.69 18.74 36.74
N MET A 447 -74.93 19.95 37.23
CA MET A 447 -73.93 21.01 37.18
C MET A 447 -72.70 20.68 38.04
N LYS A 448 -72.89 20.08 39.22
CA LYS A 448 -71.77 19.58 40.05
C LYS A 448 -70.90 18.57 39.31
N ARG A 449 -71.53 17.60 38.63
CA ARG A 449 -70.81 16.60 37.82
C ARG A 449 -70.07 17.25 36.66
N THR A 450 -70.70 18.23 36.01
CA THR A 450 -70.09 18.99 34.91
C THR A 450 -68.83 19.72 35.37
N PHE A 451 -68.86 20.39 36.53
CA PHE A 451 -67.67 21.00 37.12
C PHE A 451 -66.60 19.97 37.48
N LEU A 452 -66.98 18.88 38.18
CA LEU A 452 -66.04 17.82 38.54
C LEU A 452 -65.29 17.24 37.33
N TYR A 453 -66.00 17.06 36.21
CA TYR A 453 -65.39 16.53 34.98
C TYR A 453 -64.54 17.58 34.28
N LEU A 454 -65.00 18.83 34.19
CA LEU A 454 -64.22 19.92 33.61
C LEU A 454 -62.94 20.20 34.39
N ASP A 455 -62.99 20.17 35.73
CA ASP A 455 -61.81 20.37 36.57
C ASP A 455 -60.78 19.26 36.35
N ARG A 456 -61.21 17.99 36.30
CA ARG A 456 -60.31 16.87 35.97
C ARG A 456 -59.70 16.98 34.57
N LEU A 457 -60.49 17.39 33.58
CA LEU A 457 -60.01 17.55 32.21
C LEU A 457 -59.03 18.73 32.09
N ILE A 458 -59.27 19.82 32.83
CA ILE A 458 -58.37 20.99 32.88
C ILE A 458 -57.09 20.67 33.66
N GLU A 459 -57.14 19.88 34.74
CA GLU A 459 -55.94 19.38 35.42
C GLU A 459 -55.08 18.52 34.47
N ALA A 460 -55.73 17.72 33.61
CA ALA A 460 -55.04 16.89 32.62
C ALA A 460 -54.47 17.71 31.44
N ASP A 461 -55.16 18.77 31.00
CA ASP A 461 -54.69 19.67 29.96
C ASP A 461 -54.99 21.15 30.29
N PRO A 462 -54.12 21.80 31.10
CA PRO A 462 -54.33 23.17 31.55
C PRO A 462 -54.28 24.22 30.45
N ASN A 463 -53.81 23.86 29.25
CA ASN A 463 -53.68 24.77 28.11
C ASN A 463 -54.88 24.70 27.16
N ASN A 464 -55.81 23.77 27.38
CA ASN A 464 -56.98 23.61 26.54
C ASN A 464 -58.02 24.71 26.78
N LYS A 465 -57.88 25.79 26.03
CA LYS A 465 -58.77 26.97 26.06
C LYS A 465 -60.25 26.62 25.87
N GLU A 466 -60.57 25.53 25.17
CA GLU A 466 -61.96 25.11 24.95
C GLU A 466 -62.62 24.56 26.22
N LEU A 467 -61.86 23.87 27.08
CA LEU A 467 -62.35 23.41 28.39
C LEU A 467 -62.69 24.58 29.31
N TYR A 468 -61.85 25.63 29.31
CA TYR A 468 -62.16 26.88 30.01
C TYR A 468 -63.38 27.57 29.43
N ALA A 469 -63.58 27.60 28.10
CA ALA A 469 -64.80 28.14 27.50
C ALA A 469 -66.06 27.39 27.97
N LYS A 470 -65.99 26.05 28.05
CA LYS A 470 -67.07 25.18 28.53
C LYS A 470 -67.36 25.44 30.03
N ARG A 471 -66.33 25.57 30.87
CA ARG A 471 -66.47 25.89 32.30
C ARG A 471 -66.97 27.31 32.54
N GLY A 472 -66.52 28.28 31.74
CA GLY A 472 -67.01 29.66 31.74
C GLY A 472 -68.51 29.74 31.46
N ARG A 473 -68.99 29.00 30.46
CA ARG A 473 -70.43 28.86 30.14
C ARG A 473 -71.22 28.22 31.30
N ALA A 474 -70.69 27.18 31.93
CA ALA A 474 -71.30 26.55 33.11
C ALA A 474 -71.42 27.54 34.30
N ASN A 475 -70.33 28.28 34.56
CA ASN A 475 -70.27 29.31 35.60
C ASN A 475 -71.26 30.46 35.34
N PHE A 476 -71.42 30.88 34.09
CA PHE A 476 -72.43 31.88 33.71
C PHE A 476 -73.85 31.40 34.03
N MET A 477 -74.19 30.16 33.65
CA MET A 477 -75.51 29.58 33.96
C MET A 477 -75.78 29.55 35.46
N MET A 478 -74.77 29.24 36.26
CA MET A 478 -74.83 29.28 37.72
C MET A 478 -74.80 30.69 38.32
N GLN A 479 -74.69 31.74 37.51
CA GLN A 479 -74.52 33.15 37.96
C GLN A 479 -73.28 33.32 38.85
N ASN A 480 -72.22 32.57 38.59
CA ASN A 480 -70.92 32.75 39.22
C ASN A 480 -70.07 33.63 38.29
N PHE A 481 -70.44 34.91 38.19
CA PHE A 481 -69.92 35.80 37.14
C PHE A 481 -68.41 36.04 37.23
N HIS A 482 -67.83 36.04 38.44
CA HIS A 482 -66.36 36.12 38.63
C HIS A 482 -65.64 34.90 38.08
N ALA A 483 -66.10 33.70 38.42
CA ALA A 483 -65.52 32.45 37.89
C ALA A 483 -65.75 32.32 36.38
N SER A 484 -66.93 32.73 35.91
CA SER A 484 -67.27 32.73 34.49
C SER A 484 -66.35 33.66 33.69
N LYS A 485 -66.14 34.89 34.19
CA LYS A 485 -65.21 35.86 33.61
C LYS A 485 -63.79 35.29 33.55
N ARG A 486 -63.26 34.79 34.68
CA ARG A 486 -61.90 34.22 34.73
C ARG A 486 -61.71 33.12 33.69
N ASP A 487 -62.68 32.22 33.57
CA ASP A 487 -62.65 31.14 32.58
C ASP A 487 -62.75 31.66 31.13
N PHE A 488 -63.56 32.69 30.86
CA PHE A 488 -63.63 33.29 29.53
C PHE A 488 -62.36 34.08 29.16
N ASP A 489 -61.75 34.79 30.11
CA ASP A 489 -60.47 35.50 29.93
C ASP A 489 -59.34 34.52 29.54
N ILE A 490 -59.31 33.33 30.17
CA ILE A 490 -58.37 32.25 29.83
C ILE A 490 -58.68 31.65 28.45
N ALA A 491 -59.97 31.42 28.17
CA ALA A 491 -60.41 30.80 26.94
C ALA A 491 -60.13 31.64 25.69
N GLN A 492 -60.11 32.99 25.80
CA GLN A 492 -59.93 33.91 24.67
C GLN A 492 -60.84 33.60 23.46
N ALA A 493 -62.05 33.09 23.71
CA ALA A 493 -62.85 32.43 22.69
C ALA A 493 -63.61 33.41 21.79
N LYS A 494 -63.21 33.52 20.51
CA LYS A 494 -63.86 34.33 19.46
C LYS A 494 -65.22 33.80 18.94
N SER A 495 -65.88 32.90 19.69
CA SER A 495 -67.18 32.36 19.30
C SER A 495 -68.28 33.37 19.61
N THR A 496 -69.02 33.82 18.59
CA THR A 496 -70.13 34.80 18.71
C THR A 496 -71.17 34.44 19.77
N LYS A 497 -71.33 33.15 20.11
CA LYS A 497 -72.26 32.69 21.15
C LYS A 497 -71.72 32.79 22.57
N ASN A 498 -70.41 32.78 22.77
CA ASN A 498 -69.79 32.93 24.10
C ASN A 498 -69.51 34.40 24.43
N THR A 499 -69.34 35.25 23.41
CA THR A 499 -69.08 36.69 23.57
C THR A 499 -70.17 37.42 24.36
N GLU A 500 -71.45 37.08 24.17
CA GLU A 500 -72.54 37.70 24.93
C GLU A 500 -72.48 37.33 26.43
N MET A 501 -72.22 36.05 26.75
CA MET A 501 -72.08 35.58 28.13
C MET A 501 -70.83 36.16 28.80
N GLU A 502 -69.74 36.34 28.06
CA GLU A 502 -68.52 37.00 28.53
C GLU A 502 -68.79 38.48 28.86
N ILE A 503 -69.49 39.21 27.98
CA ILE A 503 -69.89 40.61 28.22
C ILE A 503 -70.75 40.72 29.49
N LEU A 504 -71.75 39.86 29.63
CA LEU A 504 -72.61 39.87 30.82
C LEU A 504 -71.87 39.43 32.08
N SER A 505 -70.98 38.45 32.00
CA SER A 505 -70.11 38.06 33.13
C SER A 505 -69.21 39.21 33.57
N ASN A 506 -68.67 39.97 32.61
CA ASN A 506 -67.90 41.17 32.85
C ASN A 506 -68.72 42.31 33.49
N LYS A 507 -69.98 42.47 33.08
CA LYS A 507 -70.91 43.46 33.65
C LYS A 507 -71.24 43.10 35.10
N PHE A 508 -71.75 41.90 35.35
CA PHE A 508 -72.26 41.51 36.67
C PHE A 508 -71.16 41.18 37.69
N SER A 509 -69.97 40.75 37.27
CA SER A 509 -68.82 40.60 38.19
C SER A 509 -68.36 41.93 38.81
N LYS A 510 -68.65 43.07 38.18
CA LYS A 510 -68.36 44.39 38.77
C LYS A 510 -69.40 44.85 39.78
N LEU A 511 -70.60 44.25 39.73
CA LEU A 511 -71.76 44.67 40.52
C LEU A 511 -72.05 43.72 41.69
N ILE A 512 -71.61 42.46 41.58
CA ILE A 512 -71.86 41.41 42.57
C ILE A 512 -70.50 40.91 43.08
N ASP A 513 -70.31 40.93 44.40
CA ASP A 513 -69.09 40.41 45.01
C ASP A 513 -68.94 38.90 44.80
N GLU A 514 -67.70 38.42 44.82
CA GLU A 514 -67.41 37.02 44.54
C GLU A 514 -68.00 36.10 45.62
N GLY A 515 -68.75 35.08 45.20
CA GLY A 515 -69.42 34.14 46.10
C GLY A 515 -70.79 34.62 46.61
N GLU A 516 -71.12 35.89 46.44
CA GLU A 516 -72.40 36.44 46.83
C GLU A 516 -73.52 36.06 45.85
N LYS A 517 -74.73 35.96 46.38
CA LYS A 517 -75.94 35.81 45.55
C LYS A 517 -76.25 37.15 44.89
N MET A 518 -76.86 37.10 43.70
CA MET A 518 -77.36 38.30 43.04
C MET A 518 -78.36 39.02 43.96
N PRO A 519 -78.10 40.28 44.35
CA PRO A 519 -79.01 41.04 45.18
C PRO A 519 -80.36 41.24 44.47
N PRO A 520 -81.49 41.21 45.20
CA PRO A 520 -82.82 41.39 44.60
C PRO A 520 -82.96 42.66 43.75
N VAL A 521 -82.24 43.74 44.08
CA VAL A 521 -82.28 45.00 43.33
C VAL A 521 -81.74 44.88 41.90
N MET A 522 -80.84 43.93 41.63
CA MET A 522 -80.24 43.71 40.30
C MET A 522 -81.02 42.73 39.43
N ILE A 523 -81.96 41.98 40.02
CA ILE A 523 -82.79 41.00 39.30
C ILE A 523 -83.49 41.62 38.07
N PRO A 524 -84.09 42.82 38.13
CA PRO A 524 -84.71 43.45 36.97
C PRO A 524 -83.76 43.68 35.81
N GLU A 525 -82.57 44.23 36.11
CA GLU A 525 -81.54 44.50 35.10
C GLU A 525 -80.99 43.21 34.50
N TYR A 526 -80.71 42.21 35.33
CA TYR A 526 -80.24 40.91 34.84
C TYR A 526 -81.30 40.18 34.01
N ALA A 527 -82.56 40.26 34.38
CA ALA A 527 -83.65 39.69 33.60
C ALA A 527 -83.76 40.34 32.21
N GLN A 528 -83.51 41.66 32.11
CA GLN A 528 -83.45 42.37 30.84
C GLN A 528 -82.30 41.84 29.96
N ASP A 529 -81.08 41.81 30.51
CA ASP A 529 -79.91 41.31 29.79
C ASP A 529 -80.08 39.83 29.35
N LEU A 530 -80.75 39.01 30.15
CA LEU A 530 -81.06 37.62 29.80
C LEU A 530 -82.11 37.50 28.67
N VAL A 531 -83.09 38.39 28.61
CA VAL A 531 -84.09 38.42 27.51
C VAL A 531 -83.40 38.74 26.19
N ASP A 532 -82.35 39.56 26.20
CA ASP A 532 -81.66 40.04 25.01
C ASP A 532 -80.61 39.04 24.47
N LEU A 533 -80.17 38.08 25.30
CA LEU A 533 -79.23 37.02 24.89
C LEU A 533 -79.73 36.26 23.64
N GLN A 534 -78.89 35.88 22.68
CA GLN A 534 -79.36 35.11 21.52
C GLN A 534 -79.53 33.62 21.80
N ASP A 535 -78.72 33.06 22.71
CA ASP A 535 -78.77 31.63 23.05
C ASP A 535 -79.97 31.31 23.96
N HIS A 536 -81.12 30.98 23.35
CA HIS A 536 -82.33 30.60 24.06
C HIS A 536 -82.15 29.39 25.01
N TYR A 537 -81.18 28.51 24.74
CA TYR A 537 -80.91 27.35 25.57
C TYR A 537 -80.20 27.76 26.87
N VAL A 538 -79.26 28.71 26.80
CA VAL A 538 -78.63 29.31 27.98
C VAL A 538 -79.67 30.01 28.86
N LYS A 539 -80.61 30.78 28.28
CA LYS A 539 -81.69 31.43 29.03
C LYS A 539 -82.47 30.45 29.91
N TYR A 540 -82.80 29.30 29.34
CA TYR A 540 -83.52 28.23 30.05
C TYR A 540 -82.68 27.60 31.16
N LYS A 541 -81.39 27.31 30.91
CA LYS A 541 -80.50 26.72 31.92
C LYS A 541 -80.18 27.70 33.05
N VAL A 542 -80.03 28.99 32.77
CA VAL A 542 -79.88 30.03 33.80
C VAL A 542 -81.07 30.04 34.74
N LEU A 543 -82.30 29.99 34.21
CA LEU A 543 -83.51 29.95 35.03
C LEU A 543 -83.57 28.70 35.94
N ASN A 544 -83.18 27.54 35.41
CA ASN A 544 -83.08 26.32 36.21
C ASN A 544 -81.99 26.40 37.29
N CYS A 545 -80.83 26.95 36.94
CA CYS A 545 -79.70 27.12 37.86
C CYS A 545 -79.99 28.19 38.93
N PHE A 546 -80.78 29.21 38.63
CA PHE A 546 -81.25 30.17 39.63
C PHE A 546 -81.94 29.47 40.82
N LEU A 547 -82.70 28.40 40.54
CA LEU A 547 -83.41 27.66 41.58
C LEU A 547 -82.50 26.78 42.44
N THR A 548 -81.35 26.34 41.91
CA THR A 548 -80.39 25.53 42.68
C THR A 548 -79.76 26.34 43.81
N LYS A 549 -79.74 27.68 43.68
CA LYS A 549 -79.32 28.62 44.74
C LYS A 549 -80.34 28.79 45.87
N LYS A 550 -81.46 28.04 45.86
CA LYS A 550 -82.55 28.09 46.85
C LYS A 550 -83.04 29.54 47.09
N PRO A 551 -83.50 30.25 46.05
CA PRO A 551 -84.02 31.60 46.20
C PRO A 551 -85.30 31.58 47.06
N SER A 552 -85.54 32.66 47.79
CA SER A 552 -86.78 32.90 48.53
C SER A 552 -87.97 32.93 47.58
N LEU A 553 -89.19 32.80 48.11
CA LEU A 553 -90.39 32.89 47.28
C LEU A 553 -90.50 34.28 46.62
N ASP A 554 -90.15 35.34 47.34
CA ASP A 554 -90.15 36.71 46.84
C ASP A 554 -89.11 36.93 45.74
N GLU A 555 -87.92 36.34 45.86
CA GLU A 555 -86.89 36.38 44.83
C GLU A 555 -87.33 35.66 43.55
N LYS A 556 -87.99 34.50 43.68
CA LYS A 556 -88.57 33.78 42.54
C LYS A 556 -89.64 34.61 41.83
N ILE A 557 -90.54 35.22 42.60
CA ILE A 557 -91.60 36.08 42.09
C ILE A 557 -90.99 37.30 41.39
N LEU A 558 -90.02 37.96 42.02
CA LEU A 558 -89.33 39.13 41.48
C LEU A 558 -88.59 38.79 40.18
N PHE A 559 -87.89 37.65 40.14
CA PHE A 559 -87.17 37.20 38.95
C PHE A 559 -88.12 36.88 37.78
N ILE A 560 -89.21 36.17 38.04
CA ILE A 560 -90.23 35.86 37.03
C ILE A 560 -90.91 37.14 36.54
N LYS A 561 -91.35 38.01 37.46
CA LYS A 561 -91.98 39.30 37.13
C LYS A 561 -91.05 40.14 36.27
N SER A 562 -89.76 40.17 36.59
CA SER A 562 -88.74 40.89 35.84
C SER A 562 -88.51 40.31 34.44
N LEU A 563 -88.44 38.98 34.30
CA LEU A 563 -88.35 38.32 32.98
C LEU A 563 -89.59 38.59 32.12
N MET A 564 -90.78 38.65 32.74
CA MET A 564 -92.01 39.00 32.05
C MET A 564 -92.03 40.47 31.61
N ALA A 565 -91.62 41.40 32.47
CA ALA A 565 -91.53 42.81 32.13
C ALA A 565 -90.53 43.05 30.99
N ALA A 566 -89.33 42.48 31.10
CA ALA A 566 -88.30 42.58 30.08
C ALA A 566 -88.71 41.93 28.75
N GLY A 567 -89.40 40.78 28.78
CA GLY A 567 -89.91 40.11 27.59
C GLY A 567 -91.11 40.80 26.91
N ASN A 568 -91.72 41.79 27.57
CA ASN A 568 -92.92 42.50 27.12
C ASN A 568 -92.82 44.01 27.45
N HIS A 569 -91.97 44.76 26.75
CA HIS A 569 -91.66 46.17 27.06
C HIS A 569 -92.85 47.14 27.17
N LYS A 570 -94.00 46.83 26.55
CA LYS A 570 -95.23 47.64 26.60
C LYS A 570 -96.24 47.16 27.65
N TRP A 571 -95.88 46.15 28.44
CA TRP A 571 -96.76 45.58 29.45
C TRP A 571 -96.69 46.38 30.74
N GLU A 572 -97.81 47.04 31.08
CA GLU A 572 -97.96 47.76 32.34
C GLU A 572 -98.26 46.77 33.47
N SER A 573 -97.30 46.60 34.39
CA SER A 573 -97.23 45.48 35.35
C SER A 573 -98.21 45.55 36.54
N GLU A 574 -99.32 46.28 36.44
CA GLU A 574 -100.20 46.62 37.56
C GLU A 574 -100.88 45.41 38.25
N SER A 575 -100.67 44.19 37.75
CA SER A 575 -101.36 43.00 38.24
C SER A 575 -100.61 41.67 38.06
N PHE A 576 -99.28 41.63 38.22
CA PHE A 576 -98.60 40.38 38.60
C PHE A 576 -98.75 40.17 40.12
N LYS A 577 -99.69 39.30 40.52
CA LYS A 577 -99.97 39.01 41.93
C LYS A 577 -99.87 37.52 42.18
N TYR A 578 -98.89 37.11 42.99
CA TYR A 578 -98.81 35.76 43.51
C TYR A 578 -99.40 35.73 44.91
N HIS A 579 -100.35 34.83 45.16
CA HIS A 579 -100.98 34.59 46.44
C HIS A 579 -100.40 33.31 47.05
N PRO A 580 -99.43 33.41 47.99
CA PRO A 580 -98.72 32.25 48.53
C PRO A 580 -99.63 31.22 49.20
N GLU A 581 -100.61 31.71 49.98
CA GLU A 581 -101.54 30.90 50.78
C GLU A 581 -102.31 29.86 49.94
N VAL A 582 -102.74 30.29 48.76
CA VAL A 582 -103.57 29.48 47.85
C VAL A 582 -102.80 29.02 46.61
N LYS A 583 -101.52 29.38 46.50
CA LYS A 583 -100.68 29.12 45.33
C LYS A 583 -101.33 29.59 44.03
N ALA A 584 -101.98 30.75 44.07
CA ALA A 584 -102.63 31.34 42.92
C ALA A 584 -101.74 32.43 42.30
N LEU A 585 -101.62 32.42 40.97
CA LEU A 585 -100.93 33.47 40.23
C LEU A 585 -101.96 34.17 39.34
N GLU A 586 -102.09 35.47 39.53
CA GLU A 586 -102.87 36.35 38.66
C GLU A 586 -101.92 37.17 37.81
N ILE A 587 -102.19 37.19 36.51
CA ILE A 587 -101.43 37.95 35.53
C ILE A 587 -102.42 38.68 34.63
N ASN A 588 -102.29 39.99 34.57
CA ASN A 588 -103.11 40.87 33.73
C ASN A 588 -102.27 42.07 33.23
N GLY A 589 -102.78 42.77 32.22
CA GLY A 589 -102.20 43.99 31.63
C GLY A 589 -102.13 43.92 30.11
N GLU A 590 -102.35 45.05 29.44
CA GLU A 590 -102.30 45.12 27.98
C GLU A 590 -100.91 44.81 27.43
N HIS A 591 -100.84 44.28 26.20
CA HIS A 591 -99.61 43.97 25.48
C HIS A 591 -98.74 42.82 26.04
N LEU A 592 -99.31 41.94 26.87
CA LEU A 592 -98.66 40.69 27.27
C LEU A 592 -98.69 39.66 26.11
N ASN A 593 -97.54 39.38 25.50
CA ASN A 593 -97.41 38.49 24.34
C ASN A 593 -96.49 37.27 24.61
N ARG A 594 -95.62 37.36 25.63
CA ARG A 594 -94.57 36.38 25.89
C ARG A 594 -94.47 36.05 27.39
N ILE A 595 -94.84 34.83 27.77
CA ILE A 595 -94.73 34.35 29.17
C ILE A 595 -93.62 33.29 29.35
N GLY A 596 -92.78 33.15 28.32
CA GLY A 596 -91.92 32.01 28.14
C GLY A 596 -91.03 32.15 26.91
N TYR A 597 -90.22 31.13 26.66
CA TYR A 597 -89.39 31.02 25.46
C TYR A 597 -89.71 29.74 24.70
N THR A 598 -89.58 29.79 23.37
CA THR A 598 -89.61 28.61 22.50
C THR A 598 -88.26 28.48 21.81
N PHE A 599 -87.66 27.30 21.83
CA PHE A 599 -86.38 27.02 21.19
C PHE A 599 -86.37 25.63 20.55
N ASN A 600 -85.49 25.40 19.58
CA ASN A 600 -85.29 24.07 19.01
C ASN A 600 -84.38 23.27 19.94
N ASN A 601 -84.84 22.08 20.37
CA ASN A 601 -84.00 21.15 21.09
C ASN A 601 -82.78 20.78 20.23
N PRO A 602 -81.54 21.00 20.72
CA PRO A 602 -80.34 20.77 19.90
C PRO A 602 -80.15 19.32 19.45
N GLN A 603 -80.63 18.32 20.21
CA GLN A 603 -80.55 16.90 19.84
C GLN A 603 -81.69 16.47 18.92
N THR A 604 -82.93 16.80 19.28
CA THR A 604 -84.11 16.28 18.57
C THR A 604 -84.60 17.19 17.44
N ARG A 605 -84.08 18.42 17.37
CA ARG A 605 -84.53 19.52 16.50
C ARG A 605 -86.00 19.90 16.62
N LYS A 606 -86.73 19.33 17.60
CA LYS A 606 -88.13 19.65 17.89
C LYS A 606 -88.21 20.98 18.64
N LYS A 607 -89.23 21.80 18.34
CA LYS A 607 -89.54 23.01 19.11
C LYS A 607 -90.00 22.62 20.52
N VAL A 608 -89.32 23.16 21.52
CA VAL A 608 -89.66 23.05 22.95
C VAL A 608 -90.06 24.44 23.42
N THR A 609 -91.23 24.54 24.06
CA THR A 609 -91.71 25.78 24.67
C THR A 609 -91.71 25.63 26.20
N GLN A 610 -91.22 26.65 26.91
CA GLN A 610 -91.17 26.67 28.36
C GLN A 610 -91.66 28.02 28.89
N THR A 611 -92.54 28.00 29.90
CA THR A 611 -92.98 29.21 30.63
C THR A 611 -92.00 29.61 31.73
N TYR A 612 -91.94 30.91 32.08
CA TYR A 612 -91.04 31.42 33.12
C TYR A 612 -91.38 30.94 34.53
N PHE A 613 -92.64 30.60 34.78
CA PHE A 613 -93.16 30.26 36.09
C PHE A 613 -93.36 28.75 36.32
N HIS A 614 -92.82 27.89 35.46
CA HIS A 614 -92.93 26.43 35.60
C HIS A 614 -92.41 25.87 36.94
N PHE A 615 -91.63 26.66 37.69
CA PHE A 615 -91.09 26.29 39.01
C PHE A 615 -91.84 26.90 40.19
N LEU A 616 -92.83 27.75 39.92
CA LEU A 616 -93.84 28.11 40.90
C LEU A 616 -94.87 26.98 40.91
N ASN A 617 -95.09 26.39 42.07
CA ASN A 617 -96.20 25.45 42.24
C ASN A 617 -97.49 26.27 42.21
N ILE A 618 -98.06 26.45 41.02
CA ILE A 618 -99.27 27.24 40.80
C ILE A 618 -100.47 26.29 40.74
N ARG A 619 -101.39 26.44 41.69
CA ARG A 619 -102.66 25.71 41.70
C ARG A 619 -103.71 26.40 40.84
N TYR A 620 -103.66 27.72 40.77
CA TYR A 620 -104.64 28.52 40.05
C TYR A 620 -103.93 29.61 39.26
N LEU A 621 -104.13 29.64 37.95
CA LEU A 621 -103.55 30.64 37.07
C LEU A 621 -104.68 31.43 36.40
N LYS A 622 -104.78 32.72 36.68
CA LYS A 622 -105.68 33.63 35.98
C LYS A 622 -104.89 34.47 35.00
N VAL A 623 -105.28 34.42 33.73
CA VAL A 623 -104.64 35.23 32.69
C VAL A 623 -105.70 36.06 31.98
N ALA A 624 -105.59 37.38 32.10
CA ALA A 624 -106.65 38.29 31.69
C ALA A 624 -106.42 39.03 30.37
N ASP A 625 -105.19 39.36 29.96
CA ASP A 625 -104.94 39.86 28.59
C ASP A 625 -103.68 39.21 28.03
N LEU A 626 -103.82 38.53 26.90
CA LEU A 626 -102.77 37.70 26.34
C LEU A 626 -103.07 37.39 24.88
N ARG A 627 -102.43 38.11 23.98
CA ARG A 627 -102.89 38.18 22.59
C ARG A 627 -102.26 37.11 21.69
N SER A 628 -101.16 36.49 22.11
CA SER A 628 -100.45 35.41 21.40
C SER A 628 -100.10 34.25 22.34
N PHE A 629 -100.85 33.14 22.29
CA PHE A 629 -100.75 32.13 23.36
C PHE A 629 -100.80 30.61 23.05
N PRO A 630 -101.09 30.10 21.84
CA PRO A 630 -101.22 28.65 21.65
C PRO A 630 -99.98 27.83 22.04
N ALA A 631 -98.77 28.34 21.77
CA ALA A 631 -97.54 27.57 21.93
C ALA A 631 -97.12 27.26 23.39
N PHE A 632 -97.64 27.97 24.38
CA PHE A 632 -97.19 27.88 25.77
C PHE A 632 -98.02 26.91 26.63
N PHE A 633 -99.26 26.60 26.23
CA PHE A 633 -100.18 25.79 27.03
C PHE A 633 -99.75 24.35 27.26
N THR A 634 -99.14 23.72 26.26
CA THR A 634 -98.66 22.34 26.39
C THR A 634 -97.56 22.18 27.46
N SER A 635 -96.91 23.28 27.85
CA SER A 635 -95.88 23.32 28.89
C SER A 635 -96.37 23.82 30.26
N LEU A 636 -97.63 24.27 30.33
CA LEU A 636 -98.23 24.78 31.55
C LEU A 636 -98.72 23.64 32.45
N ASP A 637 -98.21 23.63 33.67
CA ASP A 637 -98.45 22.57 34.65
C ASP A 637 -99.43 23.03 35.75
N VAL A 638 -100.60 23.55 35.36
CA VAL A 638 -101.57 24.16 36.29
C VAL A 638 -102.91 23.40 36.29
N PRO A 639 -103.47 23.08 37.48
CA PRO A 639 -104.72 22.35 37.56
C PRO A 639 -105.96 23.22 37.40
N ASN A 640 -105.89 24.51 37.73
CA ASN A 640 -107.00 25.44 37.53
C ASN A 640 -106.49 26.61 36.68
N LEU A 641 -107.15 26.86 35.56
CA LEU A 641 -106.79 27.90 34.60
C LEU A 641 -108.02 28.77 34.33
N ASP A 642 -107.91 30.07 34.56
CA ASP A 642 -108.94 31.04 34.26
C ASP A 642 -108.54 31.92 33.07
N LEU A 643 -109.28 31.77 31.98
CA LEU A 643 -109.15 32.54 30.74
C LEU A 643 -110.39 33.42 30.50
N SER A 644 -111.27 33.57 31.49
CA SER A 644 -112.55 34.25 31.32
C SER A 644 -112.43 35.70 30.88
N LEU A 645 -111.33 36.36 31.24
CA LEU A 645 -111.05 37.73 30.81
C LEU A 645 -110.14 37.79 29.56
N SER A 646 -109.53 36.66 29.18
CA SER A 646 -108.55 36.61 28.09
C SER A 646 -109.19 36.64 26.70
N PRO A 647 -108.60 37.35 25.72
CA PRO A 647 -109.05 37.30 24.32
C PRO A 647 -108.63 36.00 23.59
N VAL A 648 -107.94 35.06 24.25
CA VAL A 648 -107.48 33.80 23.63
C VAL A 648 -108.66 32.88 23.30
N LYS A 649 -108.67 32.35 22.07
CA LYS A 649 -109.58 31.27 21.67
C LYS A 649 -109.16 29.95 22.31
N VAL A 650 -110.10 29.25 22.92
CA VAL A 650 -109.86 27.92 23.45
C VAL A 650 -109.67 26.92 22.31
N THR A 651 -108.60 26.14 22.34
CA THR A 651 -108.24 25.14 21.32
C THR A 651 -108.20 23.74 21.92
N GLN A 652 -108.17 22.71 21.06
CA GLN A 652 -108.05 21.32 21.50
C GLN A 652 -106.75 21.06 22.30
N GLU A 653 -105.70 21.84 22.04
CA GLU A 653 -104.42 21.78 22.76
C GLU A 653 -104.54 22.29 24.21
N ILE A 654 -105.34 23.33 24.45
CA ILE A 654 -105.63 23.84 25.80
C ILE A 654 -106.42 22.81 26.60
N LEU A 655 -107.43 22.22 25.97
CA LEU A 655 -108.23 21.17 26.60
C LEU A 655 -107.36 19.94 26.95
N GLY A 656 -106.38 19.62 26.09
CA GLY A 656 -105.49 18.46 26.23
C GLY A 656 -104.32 18.65 27.21
N MET A 657 -104.28 19.72 27.99
CA MET A 657 -103.23 19.95 28.98
C MET A 657 -103.25 18.88 30.08
N ASN A 658 -102.13 18.16 30.24
CA ASN A 658 -102.06 16.96 31.08
C ASN A 658 -102.51 17.13 32.55
N LYS A 659 -102.28 18.30 33.17
CA LYS A 659 -102.67 18.55 34.57
C LYS A 659 -103.89 19.42 34.75
N LEU A 660 -104.47 19.93 33.67
CA LEU A 660 -105.62 20.81 33.72
C LEU A 660 -106.85 20.03 34.19
N LYS A 661 -107.43 20.46 35.31
CA LYS A 661 -108.64 19.87 35.91
C LYS A 661 -109.83 20.80 35.78
N ASN A 662 -109.62 22.10 35.93
CA ASN A 662 -110.67 23.10 35.88
C ASN A 662 -110.27 24.23 34.92
N LEU A 663 -111.09 24.49 33.91
CA LEU A 663 -110.94 25.58 32.96
C LEU A 663 -112.11 26.56 33.12
N ILE A 664 -111.80 27.80 33.50
CA ILE A 664 -112.78 28.86 33.72
C ILE A 664 -112.78 29.78 32.50
N LEU A 665 -113.95 29.98 31.90
CA LEU A 665 -114.12 30.70 30.63
C LEU A 665 -115.19 31.80 30.72
N SER A 666 -115.15 32.76 29.80
CA SER A 666 -116.29 33.67 29.57
C SER A 666 -117.43 32.89 28.92
N GLU A 667 -118.65 33.42 29.00
CA GLU A 667 -119.82 32.79 28.36
C GLU A 667 -119.62 32.62 26.84
N LYS A 668 -118.95 33.58 26.19
CA LYS A 668 -118.63 33.53 24.76
C LYS A 668 -117.66 32.38 24.46
N GLN A 669 -116.54 32.30 25.18
CA GLN A 669 -115.57 31.23 25.01
C GLN A 669 -116.18 29.86 25.32
N PHE A 670 -117.02 29.76 26.36
CA PHE A 670 -117.70 28.52 26.71
C PHE A 670 -118.59 28.01 25.56
N LYS A 671 -119.36 28.91 24.91
CA LYS A 671 -120.17 28.55 23.73
C LYS A 671 -119.30 28.07 22.57
N GLU A 672 -118.16 28.69 22.33
CA GLU A 672 -117.20 28.26 21.30
C GLU A 672 -116.59 26.89 21.62
N THR A 673 -116.29 26.61 22.91
CA THR A 673 -115.72 25.32 23.33
C THR A 673 -116.65 24.13 23.21
N LYS A 674 -117.98 24.30 23.20
CA LYS A 674 -118.92 23.19 22.99
C LYS A 674 -118.70 22.44 21.67
N LYS A 675 -118.06 23.08 20.69
CA LYS A 675 -117.71 22.44 19.40
C LYS A 675 -116.45 21.59 19.47
N LEU A 676 -115.70 21.65 20.57
CA LEU A 676 -114.45 20.93 20.78
C LEU A 676 -114.67 19.70 21.67
N LYS A 677 -113.79 18.70 21.53
CA LYS A 677 -113.90 17.45 22.30
C LYS A 677 -113.35 17.67 23.70
N ILE A 678 -114.20 17.68 24.71
CA ILE A 678 -113.78 17.87 26.11
C ILE A 678 -113.18 16.57 26.66
N PRO A 679 -111.93 16.57 27.16
CA PRO A 679 -111.31 15.38 27.75
C PRO A 679 -112.01 14.94 29.04
N PRO A 680 -112.07 13.62 29.30
CA PRO A 680 -112.68 13.10 30.53
C PRO A 680 -111.92 13.57 31.78
N GLY A 681 -112.66 14.12 32.74
CA GLY A 681 -112.11 14.64 34.01
C GLY A 681 -111.82 16.14 34.02
N LEU A 682 -111.91 16.84 32.89
CA LEU A 682 -111.81 18.29 32.80
C LEU A 682 -113.17 18.95 33.08
N GLN A 683 -113.27 19.75 34.14
CA GLN A 683 -114.42 20.59 34.41
C GLN A 683 -114.25 21.95 33.72
N ILE A 684 -115.26 22.37 32.97
CA ILE A 684 -115.30 23.71 32.37
C ILE A 684 -116.41 24.48 33.07
N SER A 685 -116.06 25.60 33.70
CA SER A 685 -117.00 26.49 34.37
C SER A 685 -117.01 27.87 33.72
N ILE A 686 -118.14 28.55 33.84
CA ILE A 686 -118.30 29.92 33.34
C ILE A 686 -118.03 30.87 34.50
N ASN A 687 -117.15 31.85 34.30
CA ASN A 687 -117.03 32.95 35.24
C ASN A 687 -118.18 33.92 34.96
N ASN A 688 -119.16 33.95 35.86
CA ASN A 688 -120.27 34.91 35.79
C ASN A 688 -119.86 36.16 36.58
N PHE A 689 -118.92 36.93 36.02
CA PHE A 689 -118.62 38.28 36.47
C PHE A 689 -118.90 39.26 35.34
#